data_AF-A0A931CAF3-F1
#
_entry.id   AF-A0A931CAF3-F1
#
_cell.length_a   1.000
_cell.length_b   1.000
_cell.length_c   1.000
_cell.angle_alpha   90.00
_cell.angle_beta   90.00
_cell.angle_gamma   90.00
#
_symmetry.space_group_name_H-M   'P 1'
#
loop_
_entity.id
_entity.type
_entity.pdbx_description
1 polymer ?
#
loop_
_entity_poly.entity_id
_entity_poly.type
_entity_poly.pdbx_seq_one_letter_code
_entity_poly.pdbx_strand_id
1 'polypeptide(L)'
;MRLAQINLLSPDEIRRVTRDWNETDEPYPTDLTLADLFERQAGTTPQAVAIVHGERTLTYAELDQRADRLARHLRAGGIGPDDVVAVRMPRSPELVTALLAVWKAGAAYLPLDPEHPDDRAEYQIRDAGARTVLAGLYGYDADPHPAPPPVDRHPGQLAYVVYTSGSTGTPRGIRTRHDNLLSFVLRSGVDPLTPADTVLSTCSISFDVFTYEVWATLLAGARLVLPEPGWFPDAGSLSREIRRHAVTRFWLPPALLNSISPGELDLTGVRHLITGGERASGVHWRSLLRQYDGVLWNAYGATESTGWSFLYPRRAGDDVPAEVPLGRPIPNMRGYVLDARLQPVPAGVVGELCLAGPGVAAGYTGQPELTAAKFLPDPFRPGQRMYRTGDLARWTPDGLLEFAGRVDHQVQVRGQRVEPGEIEAVLISSAAVRQACVVAGTDPDGRQQLAAYLVPEDVTDPAEQRAYLDAWRRVYDEVDDTAADVAFDIAGWPYPAATMREWVRGTLTRLGPGPYGRVLDIGCGTGLLLWRLAPDSDRYIGTDFAGSVVERLRGHLAGDPGLAHVDVRTQEATDPAGRDHDLVILNSVVQHFPDVAYLERVLTGAVEAASSTGRVFVGDVPHRTASPAGPPGELQVDPGWFVDFAVRHPRLRRARILPKTGTADTVMNRYRYDVWLELGADADDTGHPPATVDWSAFDDTLRQPHDELIVTGIPNARVLPDGDGRAPALDEALAIDRHTEVSWTAQAGTTFEVCYAASPERAATAMWRHVRSTARGGTTNRPLAGRSAVDAAREAVRRRLPSYMMPAAFTVLDALPLNSSGKVDRFALPAPRWGQDVRRAAYVAPRTDVEQLLADRVAAVLRLDQVGVNDNFFELGGDSLHALKLVALVRTAGITELTGQDVFTHQTVAALADAVRTSREKR
;
A
#
# COMPACT_ATOMS: atom_id res chain seq x y z
N MET A 1 -41.67 9.72 31.53
CA MET A 1 -40.46 8.86 31.45
C MET A 1 -40.04 8.81 29.99
N ARG A 2 -38.82 9.21 29.62
CA ARG A 2 -38.37 9.06 28.22
C ARG A 2 -38.01 7.59 28.00
N LEU A 3 -38.39 7.00 26.86
CA LEU A 3 -38.05 5.61 26.51
C LEU A 3 -36.53 5.34 26.66
N ALA A 4 -35.74 6.39 26.39
CA ALA A 4 -34.30 6.46 26.53
C ALA A 4 -33.73 6.28 27.96
N GLN A 5 -34.56 6.35 29.01
CA GLN A 5 -34.14 6.26 30.41
C GLN A 5 -34.49 4.91 31.05
N ILE A 6 -35.04 3.97 30.28
CA ILE A 6 -35.43 2.64 30.75
C ILE A 6 -34.20 1.74 30.67
N ASN A 7 -33.75 1.21 31.81
CA ASN A 7 -32.74 0.15 31.83
C ASN A 7 -33.42 -1.18 31.47
N LEU A 8 -32.96 -1.82 30.40
CA LEU A 8 -33.52 -3.08 29.89
C LEU A 8 -32.95 -4.30 30.61
N LEU A 9 -31.87 -4.14 31.38
CA LEU A 9 -31.26 -5.22 32.14
C LEU A 9 -31.91 -5.34 33.53
N SER A 10 -32.10 -6.58 33.98
CA SER A 10 -32.41 -6.87 35.38
C SER A 10 -31.24 -6.49 36.30
N PRO A 11 -31.49 -6.25 37.60
CA PRO A 11 -30.42 -5.99 38.57
C PRO A 11 -29.34 -7.08 38.61
N ASP A 12 -29.72 -8.35 38.36
CA ASP A 12 -28.78 -9.47 38.31
C ASP A 12 -27.89 -9.43 37.07
N GLU A 13 -28.43 -9.06 35.90
CA GLU A 13 -27.65 -8.91 34.67
C GLU A 13 -26.67 -7.74 34.78
N ILE A 14 -27.11 -6.60 35.33
CA ILE A 14 -26.23 -5.45 35.58
C ILE A 14 -25.10 -5.86 36.51
N ARG A 15 -25.40 -6.52 37.64
CA ARG A 15 -24.38 -6.99 38.58
C ARG A 15 -23.40 -7.95 37.88
N ARG A 16 -23.89 -8.86 37.05
CA ARG A 16 -23.03 -9.82 36.33
C ARG A 16 -22.01 -9.14 35.43
N VAL A 17 -22.46 -8.22 34.56
CA VAL A 17 -21.58 -7.58 33.55
C VAL A 17 -20.72 -6.44 34.11
N THR A 18 -21.13 -5.81 35.22
CA THR A 18 -20.37 -4.69 35.84
C THR A 18 -19.53 -5.10 37.04
N ARG A 19 -19.87 -6.20 37.70
CA ARG A 19 -19.21 -6.65 38.94
C ARG A 19 -18.73 -8.09 38.87
N ASP A 20 -19.60 -9.08 38.69
CA ASP A 20 -19.22 -10.49 38.91
C ASP A 20 -18.11 -10.95 37.95
N TRP A 21 -18.17 -10.57 36.66
CA TRP A 21 -17.10 -10.86 35.70
C TRP A 21 -15.87 -9.93 35.79
N ASN A 22 -15.94 -8.92 36.66
CA ASN A 22 -14.95 -7.87 36.86
C ASN A 22 -14.42 -7.84 38.30
N GLU A 23 -14.65 -8.91 39.07
CA GLU A 23 -14.15 -9.05 40.45
C GLU A 23 -12.73 -9.63 40.40
N THR A 24 -11.79 -8.76 40.03
CA THR A 24 -10.40 -9.12 39.70
C THR A 24 -9.36 -8.55 40.66
N ASP A 25 -9.80 -7.89 41.74
CA ASP A 25 -8.91 -7.20 42.68
C ASP A 25 -7.92 -8.19 43.33
N GLU A 26 -6.62 -7.96 43.14
CA GLU A 26 -5.53 -8.77 43.69
C GLU A 26 -4.46 -7.85 44.32
N PRO A 27 -4.00 -8.10 45.56
CA PRO A 27 -3.02 -7.24 46.22
C PRO A 27 -1.70 -7.11 45.47
N TYR A 28 -1.14 -5.91 45.44
CA TYR A 28 0.21 -5.59 44.98
C TYR A 28 0.76 -4.37 45.76
N PRO A 29 2.08 -4.15 45.81
CA PRO A 29 2.65 -2.97 46.46
C PRO A 29 2.16 -1.68 45.78
N THR A 30 1.75 -0.69 46.57
CA THR A 30 1.21 0.58 46.04
C THR A 30 2.00 1.81 46.52
N ASP A 31 2.98 1.60 47.39
CA ASP A 31 3.87 2.58 48.00
C ASP A 31 5.28 2.60 47.38
N LEU A 32 5.55 1.71 46.43
CA LEU A 32 6.87 1.50 45.82
C LEU A 32 6.86 1.81 44.33
N THR A 33 7.98 2.31 43.82
CA THR A 33 8.22 2.44 42.38
C THR A 33 8.85 1.17 41.80
N LEU A 34 8.85 1.07 40.48
CA LEU A 34 9.49 -0.05 39.77
C LEU A 34 11.01 -0.07 40.00
N ALA A 35 11.64 1.09 40.18
CA ALA A 35 13.06 1.17 40.49
C ALA A 35 13.37 0.68 41.91
N ASP A 36 12.50 0.97 42.90
CA ASP A 36 12.64 0.43 44.26
C ASP A 36 12.58 -1.11 44.26
N LEU A 37 11.66 -1.68 43.47
CA LEU A 37 11.52 -3.13 43.35
C LEU A 37 12.71 -3.76 42.63
N PHE A 38 13.23 -3.11 41.59
CA PHE A 38 14.44 -3.58 40.91
C PHE A 38 15.65 -3.59 41.85
N GLU A 39 15.86 -2.51 42.62
CA GLU A 39 16.97 -2.41 43.59
C GLU A 39 16.90 -3.50 44.65
N ARG A 40 15.70 -3.81 45.15
CA ARG A 40 15.48 -4.95 46.07
C ARG A 40 15.81 -6.29 45.44
N GLN A 41 15.41 -6.51 44.19
CA GLN A 41 15.73 -7.74 43.47
C GLN A 41 17.23 -7.86 43.18
N ALA A 42 17.88 -6.78 42.76
CA ALA A 42 19.32 -6.74 42.50
C ALA A 42 20.13 -7.02 43.78
N GLY A 43 19.68 -6.51 44.94
CA GLY A 43 20.25 -6.86 46.24
C GLY A 43 20.02 -8.31 46.67
N THR A 44 18.94 -8.94 46.20
CA THR A 44 18.59 -10.34 46.53
C THR A 44 19.41 -11.34 45.71
N THR A 45 19.60 -11.09 44.41
CA THR A 45 20.32 -12.00 43.49
C THR A 45 21.42 -11.27 42.69
N PRO A 46 22.41 -10.64 43.34
CA PRO A 46 23.35 -9.73 42.68
C PRO A 46 24.19 -10.40 41.58
N GLN A 47 24.54 -11.68 41.77
CA GLN A 47 25.39 -12.44 40.85
C GLN A 47 24.60 -13.21 39.77
N ALA A 48 23.26 -13.18 39.82
CA ALA A 48 22.45 -13.80 38.78
C ALA A 48 22.57 -13.01 37.47
N VAL A 49 22.50 -13.69 36.33
CA VAL A 49 22.53 -13.06 35.01
C VAL A 49 21.18 -12.38 34.75
N ALA A 50 21.19 -11.05 34.61
CA ALA A 50 20.01 -10.25 34.30
C ALA A 50 19.78 -10.15 32.79
N ILE A 51 20.84 -9.87 32.02
CA ILE A 51 20.75 -9.62 30.57
C ILE A 51 21.75 -10.50 29.82
N VAL A 52 21.32 -11.05 28.70
CA VAL A 52 22.16 -11.72 27.69
C VAL A 52 21.98 -11.01 26.35
N HIS A 53 23.09 -10.71 25.66
CA HIS A 53 23.11 -10.10 24.34
C HIS A 53 24.30 -10.64 23.53
N GLY A 54 24.05 -11.53 22.58
CA GLY A 54 25.10 -12.29 21.91
C GLY A 54 25.92 -13.10 22.93
N GLU A 55 27.24 -12.89 22.94
CA GLU A 55 28.15 -13.48 23.95
C GLU A 55 28.25 -12.65 25.24
N ARG A 56 27.70 -11.42 25.26
CA ARG A 56 27.80 -10.52 26.41
C ARG A 56 26.72 -10.85 27.43
N THR A 57 27.08 -10.83 28.70
CA THR A 57 26.15 -10.95 29.82
C THR A 57 26.34 -9.79 30.80
N LEU A 58 25.26 -9.38 31.45
CA LEU A 58 25.30 -8.51 32.63
C LEU A 58 24.57 -9.18 33.78
N THR A 59 25.21 -9.19 34.94
CA THR A 59 24.59 -9.55 36.20
C THR A 59 23.65 -8.45 36.70
N TYR A 60 22.77 -8.79 37.64
CA TYR A 60 21.93 -7.79 38.32
C TYR A 60 22.75 -6.68 38.98
N ALA A 61 23.86 -7.02 39.65
CA ALA A 61 24.73 -6.04 40.29
C ALA A 61 25.42 -5.11 39.26
N GLU A 62 25.89 -5.65 38.14
CA GLU A 62 26.52 -4.82 37.10
C GLU A 62 25.51 -3.89 36.44
N LEU A 63 24.30 -4.36 36.16
CA LEU A 63 23.22 -3.53 35.61
C LEU A 63 22.85 -2.39 36.56
N ASP A 64 22.65 -2.70 37.84
CA ASP A 64 22.30 -1.73 38.87
C ASP A 64 23.39 -0.65 39.03
N GLN A 65 24.65 -1.05 39.14
CA GLN A 65 25.78 -0.13 39.26
C GLN A 65 25.97 0.77 38.03
N ARG A 66 25.77 0.24 36.81
CA ARG A 66 25.83 1.03 35.58
C ARG A 66 24.70 2.05 35.54
N ALA A 67 23.49 1.64 35.90
CA ALA A 67 22.33 2.52 35.94
C ALA A 67 22.47 3.62 37.01
N ASP A 68 23.04 3.31 38.18
CA ASP A 68 23.35 4.29 39.23
C ASP A 68 24.32 5.38 38.74
N ARG A 69 25.37 5.00 38.01
CA ARG A 69 26.35 5.96 37.46
C ARG A 69 25.68 6.90 36.45
N LEU A 70 24.89 6.36 35.54
CA LEU A 70 24.18 7.17 34.55
C LEU A 70 23.11 8.05 35.22
N ALA A 71 22.36 7.53 36.19
CA ALA A 71 21.35 8.29 36.94
C ALA A 71 21.97 9.51 37.65
N ARG A 72 23.16 9.35 38.22
CA ARG A 72 23.93 10.47 38.82
C ARG A 72 24.26 11.54 37.78
N HIS A 73 24.71 11.12 36.59
CA HIS A 73 25.01 12.07 35.53
C HIS A 73 23.76 12.80 35.05
N LEU A 74 22.65 12.09 34.83
CA LEU A 74 21.38 12.70 34.43
C LEU A 74 20.95 13.78 35.43
N ARG A 75 21.07 13.49 36.74
CA ARG A 75 20.77 14.45 37.81
C ARG A 75 21.74 15.63 37.85
N ALA A 76 23.03 15.40 37.62
CA ALA A 76 24.02 16.48 37.49
C ALA A 76 23.71 17.39 36.29
N GLY A 77 23.11 16.83 35.23
CA GLY A 77 22.57 17.54 34.07
C GLY A 77 21.21 18.21 34.31
N GLY A 78 20.66 18.15 35.52
CA GLY A 78 19.42 18.82 35.91
C GLY A 78 18.14 18.01 35.68
N ILE A 79 18.22 16.72 35.34
CA ILE A 79 17.06 15.83 35.24
C ILE A 79 16.52 15.53 36.64
N GLY A 80 15.21 15.66 36.82
CA GLY A 80 14.51 15.37 38.07
C GLY A 80 13.15 14.70 37.90
N PRO A 81 12.32 14.70 38.96
CA PRO A 81 10.98 14.13 38.95
C PRO A 81 10.09 14.61 37.80
N ASP A 82 9.42 13.68 37.13
CA ASP A 82 8.50 13.90 36.00
C ASP A 82 9.10 14.52 34.73
N ASP A 83 10.41 14.82 34.69
CA ASP A 83 11.08 15.14 33.42
C ASP A 83 11.03 13.92 32.49
N VAL A 84 10.97 14.17 31.18
CA VAL A 84 11.03 13.12 30.16
C VAL A 84 12.43 13.08 29.56
N VAL A 85 13.02 11.89 29.50
CA VAL A 85 14.30 11.62 28.83
C VAL A 85 14.05 10.74 27.62
N ALA A 86 14.38 11.24 26.43
CA ALA A 86 14.29 10.44 25.21
C ALA A 86 15.45 9.43 25.16
N VAL A 87 15.16 8.17 24.82
CA VAL A 87 16.14 7.10 24.71
C VAL A 87 16.05 6.51 23.31
N ARG A 88 17.05 6.81 22.47
CA ARG A 88 17.14 6.37 21.07
C ARG A 88 18.37 5.49 20.88
N MET A 89 18.24 4.23 21.25
CA MET A 89 19.35 3.26 21.25
C MET A 89 18.89 1.93 20.66
N PRO A 90 19.74 1.21 19.90
CA PRO A 90 19.40 -0.13 19.44
C PRO A 90 19.29 -1.09 20.64
N ARG A 91 18.61 -2.22 20.45
CA ARG A 91 18.51 -3.27 21.48
C ARG A 91 19.90 -3.68 21.94
N SER A 92 20.16 -3.49 23.23
CA SER A 92 21.46 -3.68 23.84
C SER A 92 21.34 -3.66 25.36
N PRO A 93 22.32 -4.20 26.11
CA PRO A 93 22.39 -3.99 27.56
C PRO A 93 22.45 -2.52 27.94
N GLU A 94 23.06 -1.69 27.09
CA GLU A 94 23.14 -0.24 27.22
C GLU A 94 21.76 0.43 27.20
N LEU A 95 20.85 -0.01 26.33
CA LEU A 95 19.45 0.47 26.30
C LEU A 95 18.76 0.23 27.64
N VAL A 96 18.78 -1.00 28.17
CA VAL A 96 18.10 -1.32 29.44
C VAL A 96 18.73 -0.58 30.62
N THR A 97 20.06 -0.42 30.59
CA THR A 97 20.78 0.43 31.55
C THR A 97 20.27 1.87 31.52
N ALA A 98 20.08 2.44 30.33
CA ALA A 98 19.57 3.80 30.16
C ALA A 98 18.14 3.94 30.71
N LEU A 99 17.24 3.02 30.38
CA LEU A 99 15.85 3.04 30.87
C LEU A 99 15.79 2.97 32.40
N LEU A 100 16.59 2.09 33.02
CA LEU A 100 16.67 1.98 34.47
C LEU A 100 17.27 3.23 35.12
N ALA A 101 18.31 3.81 34.51
CA ALA A 101 18.95 5.03 35.01
C ALA A 101 17.99 6.23 35.01
N VAL A 102 17.12 6.32 34.00
CA VAL A 102 16.08 7.36 33.93
C VAL A 102 15.12 7.23 35.12
N TRP A 103 14.64 6.02 35.43
CA TRP A 103 13.82 5.80 36.63
C TRP A 103 14.56 6.07 37.94
N LYS A 104 15.83 5.67 38.04
CA LYS A 104 16.68 5.97 39.20
C LYS A 104 16.95 7.47 39.38
N ALA A 105 16.89 8.25 38.30
CA ALA A 105 16.94 9.71 38.35
C ALA A 105 15.59 10.35 38.75
N GLY A 106 14.51 9.57 38.83
CA GLY A 106 13.14 10.04 39.10
C GLY A 106 12.35 10.49 37.86
N ALA A 107 12.92 10.31 36.67
CA ALA A 107 12.36 10.75 35.40
C ALA A 107 11.63 9.61 34.66
N ALA A 108 10.88 9.98 33.62
CA ALA A 108 10.23 9.05 32.70
C ALA A 108 11.02 8.90 31.41
N TYR A 109 11.09 7.70 30.84
CA TYR A 109 11.73 7.52 29.53
C TYR A 109 10.72 7.62 28.39
N LEU A 110 11.17 8.17 27.26
CA LEU A 110 10.50 8.10 25.96
C LEU A 110 11.34 7.19 25.06
N PRO A 111 10.92 5.93 24.81
CA PRO A 111 11.67 5.05 23.93
C PRO A 111 11.44 5.44 22.48
N LEU A 112 12.52 5.60 21.72
CA LEU A 112 12.50 5.97 20.30
C LEU A 112 13.21 4.89 19.50
N ASP A 113 12.48 4.19 18.63
CA ASP A 113 13.06 3.19 17.75
C ASP A 113 14.10 3.85 16.80
N PRO A 114 15.38 3.44 16.81
CA PRO A 114 16.37 3.97 15.88
C PRO A 114 16.03 3.67 14.41
N GLU A 115 15.21 2.66 14.13
CA GLU A 115 14.76 2.32 12.77
C GLU A 115 13.65 3.26 12.26
N HIS A 116 13.04 4.07 13.13
CA HIS A 116 12.07 5.09 12.71
C HIS A 116 12.76 6.33 12.11
N PRO A 117 12.10 7.04 11.17
CA PRO A 117 12.65 8.24 10.57
C PRO A 117 12.93 9.36 11.58
N ASP A 118 13.96 10.16 11.31
CA ASP A 118 14.38 11.28 12.17
C ASP A 118 13.26 12.29 12.41
N ASP A 119 12.52 12.69 11.37
CA ASP A 119 11.38 13.62 11.47
C ASP A 119 10.35 13.16 12.52
N ARG A 120 10.11 11.85 12.61
CA ARG A 120 9.18 11.25 13.58
C ARG A 120 9.75 11.33 14.99
N ALA A 121 11.03 10.99 15.16
CA ALA A 121 11.71 11.08 16.45
C ALA A 121 11.75 12.53 16.96
N GLU A 122 12.07 13.50 16.10
CA GLU A 122 12.08 14.93 16.44
C GLU A 122 10.71 15.43 16.88
N TYR A 123 9.64 15.02 16.20
CA TYR A 123 8.28 15.33 16.61
C TYR A 123 7.99 14.79 18.03
N GLN A 124 8.31 13.51 18.28
CA GLN A 124 8.06 12.86 19.57
C GLN A 124 8.85 13.50 20.71
N ILE A 125 10.12 13.85 20.47
CA ILE A 125 10.98 14.57 21.42
C ILE A 125 10.36 15.91 21.79
N ARG A 126 9.91 16.68 20.79
CA ARG A 126 9.31 18.01 20.98
C ARG A 126 7.98 17.93 21.70
N ASP A 127 7.08 17.04 21.26
CA ASP A 127 5.74 16.88 21.82
C ASP A 127 5.79 16.38 23.27
N ALA A 128 6.68 15.42 23.57
CA ALA A 128 6.88 14.92 24.93
C ALA A 128 7.56 15.93 25.86
N GLY A 129 8.12 17.02 25.33
CA GLY A 129 8.93 17.96 26.10
C GLY A 129 10.20 17.32 26.67
N ALA A 130 10.81 16.38 25.94
CA ALA A 130 11.98 15.66 26.43
C ALA A 130 13.15 16.62 26.69
N ARG A 131 13.72 16.56 27.91
CA ARG A 131 14.80 17.43 28.38
C ARG A 131 16.14 17.14 27.73
N THR A 132 16.38 15.87 27.43
CA THR A 132 17.62 15.37 26.84
C THR A 132 17.36 14.08 26.08
N VAL A 133 18.32 13.71 25.21
CA VAL A 133 18.29 12.50 24.39
C VAL A 133 19.52 11.64 24.70
N LEU A 134 19.29 10.39 25.08
CA LEU A 134 20.31 9.36 25.21
C LEU A 134 20.39 8.54 23.93
N ALA A 135 21.52 8.64 23.21
CA ALA A 135 21.80 7.86 22.00
C ALA A 135 22.95 6.83 22.19
N GLY A 136 23.50 6.75 23.40
CA GLY A 136 24.71 5.98 23.72
C GLY A 136 25.10 6.14 25.19
N LEU A 137 25.95 5.24 25.70
CA LEU A 137 26.55 5.35 27.05
C LEU A 137 28.02 5.83 27.02
N TYR A 138 28.49 6.37 25.89
CA TYR A 138 29.85 6.89 25.76
C TYR A 138 30.09 8.06 26.72
N GLY A 139 31.10 7.93 27.59
CA GLY A 139 31.50 8.99 28.54
C GLY A 139 30.92 8.88 29.96
N TYR A 140 30.05 7.90 30.24
CA TYR A 140 29.38 7.75 31.56
C TYR A 140 30.00 6.65 32.46
N ASP A 141 31.01 5.92 31.97
CA ASP A 141 31.62 4.76 32.66
C ASP A 141 32.85 5.10 33.54
N ALA A 142 33.29 6.35 33.58
CA ALA A 142 34.58 6.72 34.14
C ALA A 142 34.61 7.03 35.65
N ASP A 143 33.45 7.10 36.34
CA ASP A 143 33.41 7.63 37.71
C ASP A 143 33.02 6.56 38.77
N PRO A 144 33.96 6.08 39.60
CA PRO A 144 33.76 5.03 40.60
C PRO A 144 33.08 5.51 41.91
N HIS A 145 32.50 6.70 41.92
CA HIS A 145 31.86 7.27 43.12
C HIS A 145 30.64 6.47 43.62
N PRO A 146 30.35 6.52 44.95
CA PRO A 146 29.28 5.75 45.61
C PRO A 146 27.88 6.07 45.07
N ALA A 147 26.92 5.16 45.28
CA ALA A 147 25.52 5.26 44.83
C ALA A 147 24.93 6.67 45.02
N PRO A 148 24.17 7.20 44.05
CA PRO A 148 23.57 8.53 44.16
C PRO A 148 22.71 8.62 45.44
N PRO A 149 22.62 9.80 46.09
CA PRO A 149 21.74 9.96 47.25
C PRO A 149 20.30 9.64 46.85
N PRO A 150 19.50 9.00 47.73
CA PRO A 150 18.12 8.59 47.42
C PRO A 150 17.31 9.76 46.86
N VAL A 151 16.57 9.50 45.78
CA VAL A 151 15.57 10.43 45.23
C VAL A 151 14.23 10.09 45.86
N ASP A 152 13.44 11.10 46.20
CA ASP A 152 12.04 10.91 46.59
C ASP A 152 11.23 10.50 45.35
N ARG A 153 11.14 9.19 45.12
CA ARG A 153 10.39 8.58 44.03
C ARG A 153 8.99 8.24 44.54
N HIS A 154 7.97 8.49 43.73
CA HIS A 154 6.57 8.23 44.10
C HIS A 154 5.86 7.44 43.00
N PRO A 155 5.01 6.44 43.31
CA PRO A 155 4.29 5.63 42.31
C PRO A 155 3.40 6.43 41.35
N GLY A 156 2.97 7.62 41.75
CA GLY A 156 2.21 8.56 40.92
C GLY A 156 3.05 9.36 39.89
N GLN A 157 4.38 9.20 39.86
CA GLN A 157 5.24 9.82 38.84
C GLN A 157 5.12 9.06 37.51
N LEU A 158 5.44 9.75 36.41
CA LEU A 158 5.53 9.12 35.10
C LEU A 158 6.65 8.06 35.07
N ALA A 159 6.34 6.89 34.54
CA ALA A 159 7.31 5.84 34.25
C ALA A 159 7.81 5.93 32.80
N TYR A 160 6.90 6.14 31.84
CA TYR A 160 7.26 6.28 30.43
C TYR A 160 6.22 7.08 29.63
N VAL A 161 6.64 7.52 28.44
CA VAL A 161 5.75 8.03 27.39
C VAL A 161 5.96 7.19 26.13
N VAL A 162 4.91 6.52 25.64
CA VAL A 162 4.96 5.75 24.37
C VAL A 162 4.01 6.39 23.37
N TYR A 163 4.41 6.44 22.10
CA TYR A 163 3.62 7.06 21.04
C TYR A 163 2.87 6.03 20.21
N THR A 164 1.59 6.30 19.94
CA THR A 164 0.77 5.56 18.96
C THR A 164 0.36 6.47 17.81
N SER A 165 -0.13 5.87 16.71
CA SER A 165 -0.69 6.61 15.58
C SER A 165 -1.94 7.39 15.98
N GLY A 166 -2.12 8.59 15.43
CA GLY A 166 -3.24 9.47 15.78
C GLY A 166 -4.23 9.68 14.64
N SER A 167 -5.53 9.60 14.93
CA SER A 167 -6.61 9.81 13.95
C SER A 167 -6.66 11.21 13.31
N THR A 168 -5.99 12.20 13.91
CA THR A 168 -5.85 13.58 13.41
C THR A 168 -4.61 13.74 12.52
N GLY A 169 -3.86 12.67 12.31
CA GLY A 169 -2.69 12.59 11.45
C GLY A 169 -1.35 12.93 12.11
N THR A 170 -1.32 13.06 13.42
CA THR A 170 -0.09 13.23 14.21
C THR A 170 -0.01 12.17 15.32
N PRO A 171 1.17 11.58 15.58
CA PRO A 171 1.34 10.63 16.67
C PRO A 171 0.95 11.21 18.03
N ARG A 172 0.45 10.38 18.93
CA ARG A 172 -0.03 10.77 20.27
C ARG A 172 0.82 10.10 21.34
N GLY A 173 1.36 10.87 22.27
CA GLY A 173 2.09 10.34 23.42
C GLY A 173 1.13 9.91 24.54
N ILE A 174 1.19 8.65 24.95
CA ILE A 174 0.46 8.12 26.11
C ILE A 174 1.35 8.23 27.33
N ARG A 175 0.87 8.90 28.37
CA ARG A 175 1.59 9.13 29.63
C ARG A 175 1.26 8.03 30.63
N THR A 176 2.20 7.12 30.90
CA THR A 176 2.01 5.99 31.82
C THR A 176 2.82 6.22 33.10
N ARG A 177 2.18 6.02 34.25
CA ARG A 177 2.79 6.18 35.58
C ARG A 177 3.38 4.87 36.12
N HIS A 178 4.18 4.98 37.18
CA HIS A 178 4.70 3.81 37.87
C HIS A 178 3.59 2.93 38.44
N ASP A 179 2.54 3.49 39.06
CA ASP A 179 1.39 2.74 39.58
C ASP A 179 0.63 1.97 38.48
N ASN A 180 0.50 2.57 37.29
CA ASN A 180 -0.11 1.92 36.12
C ASN A 180 0.68 0.67 35.70
N LEU A 181 1.98 0.85 35.47
CA LEU A 181 2.86 -0.22 34.99
C LEU A 181 3.09 -1.29 36.06
N LEU A 182 3.13 -0.90 37.34
CA LEU A 182 3.38 -1.80 38.46
C LEU A 182 2.29 -2.86 38.61
N SER A 183 1.01 -2.46 38.54
CA SER A 183 -0.08 -3.42 38.56
C SER A 183 0.05 -4.40 37.40
N PHE A 184 0.36 -3.92 36.20
CA PHE A 184 0.45 -4.76 35.01
C PHE A 184 1.60 -5.77 35.08
N VAL A 185 2.84 -5.34 35.41
CA VAL A 185 4.01 -6.25 35.39
C VAL A 185 3.94 -7.31 36.49
N LEU A 186 3.36 -7.00 37.65
CA LEU A 186 3.22 -7.96 38.76
C LEU A 186 1.98 -8.84 38.64
N ARG A 187 0.95 -8.37 37.91
CA ARG A 187 -0.38 -9.00 37.82
C ARG A 187 -0.86 -9.13 36.39
N SER A 188 0.04 -9.54 35.49
CA SER A 188 -0.27 -9.67 34.06
C SER A 188 -1.32 -10.74 33.73
N GLY A 189 -1.67 -11.61 34.68
CA GLY A 189 -2.59 -12.74 34.47
C GLY A 189 -1.96 -13.95 33.78
N VAL A 190 -0.78 -13.81 33.17
CA VAL A 190 0.09 -14.94 32.82
C VAL A 190 0.80 -15.42 34.09
N ASP A 191 1.09 -16.73 34.17
CA ASP A 191 1.79 -17.33 35.30
C ASP A 191 3.01 -16.48 35.73
N PRO A 192 3.21 -16.21 37.03
CA PRO A 192 4.28 -15.35 37.52
C PRO A 192 5.66 -15.84 37.06
N LEU A 193 6.53 -14.89 36.66
CA LEU A 193 7.92 -15.18 36.36
C LEU A 193 8.68 -15.53 37.64
N THR A 194 9.69 -16.38 37.50
CA THR A 194 10.58 -16.85 38.56
C THR A 194 12.03 -16.70 38.13
N PRO A 195 13.02 -16.79 39.05
CA PRO A 195 14.43 -16.78 38.68
C PRO A 195 14.85 -17.91 37.71
N ALA A 196 14.03 -18.94 37.52
CA ALA A 196 14.27 -20.02 36.55
C ALA A 196 13.81 -19.66 35.13
N ASP A 197 13.11 -18.55 34.93
CA ASP A 197 12.61 -18.14 33.63
C ASP A 197 13.68 -17.42 32.80
N THR A 198 13.61 -17.65 31.49
CA THR A 198 14.32 -16.87 30.47
C THR A 198 13.30 -16.32 29.47
N VAL A 199 13.31 -15.00 29.30
CA VAL A 199 12.40 -14.27 28.41
C VAL A 199 13.19 -13.73 27.21
N LEU A 200 12.71 -14.00 26.00
CA LEU A 200 13.25 -13.43 24.77
C LEU A 200 12.50 -12.14 24.44
N SER A 201 13.22 -11.02 24.30
CA SER A 201 12.61 -9.76 23.89
C SER A 201 12.46 -9.70 22.38
N THR A 202 11.23 -9.75 21.90
CA THR A 202 10.91 -9.74 20.46
C THR A 202 10.30 -8.41 20.03
N CYS A 203 9.66 -7.68 20.94
CA CYS A 203 8.94 -6.43 20.67
C CYS A 203 9.86 -5.27 20.26
N SER A 204 9.38 -4.39 19.36
CA SER A 204 10.01 -3.07 19.18
C SER A 204 9.99 -2.32 20.51
N ILE A 205 11.04 -1.55 20.77
CA ILE A 205 11.20 -0.75 21.99
C ILE A 205 10.15 0.36 22.10
N SER A 206 9.54 0.75 20.97
CA SER A 206 8.45 1.74 20.92
C SER A 206 7.07 1.11 21.13
N PHE A 207 6.98 -0.21 21.32
CA PHE A 207 5.74 -0.91 21.60
C PHE A 207 5.65 -1.23 23.09
N ASP A 208 4.50 -0.98 23.72
CA ASP A 208 4.38 -1.04 25.19
C ASP A 208 4.53 -2.45 25.77
N VAL A 209 4.31 -3.52 24.99
CA VAL A 209 4.62 -4.90 25.41
C VAL A 209 6.12 -5.11 25.71
N PHE A 210 7.02 -4.31 25.11
CA PHE A 210 8.44 -4.31 25.48
C PHE A 210 8.64 -4.03 26.99
N THR A 211 7.77 -3.22 27.59
CA THR A 211 7.84 -2.95 29.04
C THR A 211 7.55 -4.20 29.88
N TYR A 212 6.67 -5.09 29.43
CA TYR A 212 6.45 -6.38 30.07
C TYR A 212 7.69 -7.28 29.94
N GLU A 213 8.20 -7.44 28.71
CA GLU A 213 9.35 -8.29 28.44
C GLU A 213 10.56 -7.90 29.31
N VAL A 214 10.83 -6.61 29.46
CA VAL A 214 11.95 -6.13 30.28
C VAL A 214 11.61 -6.21 31.77
N TRP A 215 10.56 -5.53 32.21
CA TRP A 215 10.38 -5.25 33.63
C TRP A 215 9.73 -6.40 34.40
N ALA A 216 8.83 -7.17 33.80
CA ALA A 216 8.33 -8.38 34.47
C ALA A 216 9.47 -9.40 34.69
N THR A 217 10.39 -9.49 33.73
CA THR A 217 11.58 -10.37 33.81
C THR A 217 12.54 -9.91 34.89
N LEU A 218 12.96 -8.64 34.86
CA LEU A 218 13.98 -8.14 35.77
C LEU A 218 13.48 -8.05 37.22
N LEU A 219 12.19 -7.74 37.44
CA LEU A 219 11.64 -7.69 38.80
C LEU A 219 11.44 -9.09 39.41
N ALA A 220 11.40 -10.15 38.60
CA ALA A 220 11.27 -11.52 39.07
C ALA A 220 12.62 -12.23 39.35
N GLY A 221 13.75 -11.55 39.11
CA GLY A 221 15.07 -12.18 39.17
C GLY A 221 15.36 -13.11 37.99
N ALA A 222 14.53 -13.06 36.93
CA ALA A 222 14.65 -13.88 35.74
C ALA A 222 15.71 -13.30 34.77
N ARG A 223 15.94 -14.02 33.66
CA ARG A 223 16.94 -13.63 32.65
C ARG A 223 16.28 -13.09 31.39
N LEU A 224 16.72 -11.91 30.93
CA LEU A 224 16.30 -11.28 29.68
C LEU A 224 17.30 -11.54 28.56
N VAL A 225 16.84 -12.05 27.42
CA VAL A 225 17.64 -12.21 26.20
C VAL A 225 17.28 -11.10 25.23
N LEU A 226 18.26 -10.29 24.86
CA LEU A 226 18.15 -9.21 23.89
C LEU A 226 18.83 -9.64 22.58
N PRO A 227 18.07 -9.82 21.50
CA PRO A 227 18.65 -10.10 20.19
C PRO A 227 19.58 -8.97 19.69
N GLU A 228 20.48 -9.31 18.77
CA GLU A 228 21.37 -8.34 18.13
C GLU A 228 20.59 -7.32 17.28
N PRO A 229 21.11 -6.09 17.06
CA PRO A 229 20.47 -5.10 16.19
C PRO A 229 20.21 -5.66 14.78
N GLY A 230 19.01 -5.45 14.25
CA GLY A 230 18.58 -5.98 12.95
C GLY A 230 18.12 -7.45 12.96
N TRP A 231 18.08 -8.09 14.14
CA TRP A 231 17.44 -9.39 14.31
C TRP A 231 15.93 -9.33 14.02
N PHE A 232 15.44 -10.32 13.28
CA PHE A 232 14.02 -10.48 12.96
C PHE A 232 13.50 -11.83 13.49
N PRO A 233 12.31 -11.88 14.12
CA PRO A 233 11.74 -13.09 14.72
C PRO A 233 11.12 -14.05 13.69
N ASP A 234 11.96 -14.69 12.88
CA ASP A 234 11.55 -15.79 12.01
C ASP A 234 11.71 -17.17 12.66
N ALA A 235 11.16 -18.21 12.03
CA ALA A 235 11.20 -19.57 12.56
C ALA A 235 12.63 -20.04 12.90
N GLY A 236 13.61 -19.75 12.05
CA GLY A 236 14.99 -20.16 12.20
C GLY A 236 15.73 -19.36 13.26
N SER A 237 15.53 -18.04 13.31
CA SER A 237 16.14 -17.16 14.31
C SER A 237 15.56 -17.42 15.70
N LEU A 238 14.23 -17.56 15.83
CA LEU A 238 13.55 -17.92 17.07
C LEU A 238 14.02 -19.28 17.58
N SER A 239 14.03 -20.32 16.73
CA SER A 239 14.49 -21.66 17.13
C SER A 239 15.97 -21.67 17.55
N ARG A 240 16.79 -20.76 17.02
CA ARG A 240 18.18 -20.60 17.44
C ARG A 240 18.27 -19.97 18.83
N GLU A 241 17.59 -18.86 19.05
CA GLU A 241 17.57 -18.17 20.35
C GLU A 241 16.95 -19.05 21.45
N ILE A 242 15.86 -19.75 21.13
CA ILE A 242 15.18 -20.68 22.05
C ILE A 242 16.13 -21.76 22.53
N ARG A 243 16.81 -22.47 21.61
CA ARG A 243 17.77 -23.52 21.96
C ARG A 243 19.00 -22.98 22.66
N ARG A 244 19.58 -21.88 22.15
CA ARG A 244 20.83 -21.30 22.67
C ARG A 244 20.66 -20.82 24.10
N HIS A 245 19.52 -20.22 24.42
CA HIS A 245 19.28 -19.58 25.70
C HIS A 245 18.23 -20.27 26.57
N ALA A 246 17.72 -21.44 26.17
CA ALA A 246 16.66 -22.15 26.88
C ALA A 246 15.46 -21.21 27.19
N VAL A 247 14.97 -20.52 26.16
CA VAL A 247 13.89 -19.53 26.31
C VAL A 247 12.63 -20.24 26.80
N THR A 248 12.02 -19.66 27.84
CA THR A 248 10.81 -20.20 28.47
C THR A 248 9.56 -19.40 28.13
N ARG A 249 9.72 -18.14 27.69
CA ARG A 249 8.62 -17.23 27.39
C ARG A 249 9.03 -16.21 26.34
N PHE A 250 8.13 -15.92 25.42
CA PHE A 250 8.26 -14.81 24.47
C PHE A 250 6.89 -14.40 23.94
N TRP A 251 6.85 -13.23 23.30
CA TRP A 251 5.68 -12.69 22.64
C TRP A 251 5.83 -12.69 21.12
N LEU A 252 4.75 -12.89 20.36
CA LEU A 252 4.69 -12.61 18.91
C LEU A 252 3.30 -12.12 18.49
N PRO A 253 3.20 -11.18 17.53
CA PRO A 253 1.92 -10.80 16.98
C PRO A 253 1.34 -11.94 16.13
N PRO A 254 0.00 -12.08 16.03
CA PRO A 254 -0.64 -13.14 15.26
C PRO A 254 -0.15 -13.23 13.81
N ALA A 255 0.02 -12.12 13.09
CA ALA A 255 0.53 -12.14 11.71
C ALA A 255 1.88 -12.86 11.57
N LEU A 256 2.83 -12.61 12.48
CA LEU A 256 4.13 -13.27 12.43
C LEU A 256 4.02 -14.74 12.85
N LEU A 257 3.26 -15.03 13.90
CA LEU A 257 3.05 -16.41 14.35
C LEU A 257 2.39 -17.28 13.26
N ASN A 258 1.39 -16.74 12.57
CA ASN A 258 0.67 -17.42 11.50
C ASN A 258 1.52 -17.58 10.23
N SER A 259 2.53 -16.73 10.03
CA SER A 259 3.43 -16.80 8.87
C SER A 259 4.44 -17.95 8.95
N ILE A 260 4.62 -18.54 10.13
CA ILE A 260 5.54 -19.66 10.36
C ILE A 260 4.79 -20.96 10.11
N SER A 261 5.35 -21.83 9.25
CA SER A 261 4.69 -23.09 8.94
C SER A 261 4.72 -24.04 10.14
N PRO A 262 3.70 -24.91 10.29
CA PRO A 262 3.74 -25.97 11.28
C PRO A 262 5.01 -26.81 11.14
N GLY A 263 5.68 -27.13 12.25
CA GLY A 263 6.94 -27.86 12.30
C GLY A 263 8.23 -27.06 12.11
N GLU A 264 8.19 -25.79 11.67
CA GLU A 264 9.41 -25.00 11.43
C GLU A 264 9.96 -24.32 12.70
N LEU A 265 9.10 -24.08 13.70
CA LEU A 265 9.46 -23.43 14.96
C LEU A 265 9.66 -24.45 16.06
N ASP A 266 10.89 -24.52 16.59
CA ASP A 266 11.21 -25.29 17.78
C ASP A 266 10.75 -24.55 19.04
N LEU A 267 9.74 -25.09 19.70
CA LEU A 267 9.19 -24.57 20.96
C LEU A 267 9.61 -25.40 22.18
N THR A 268 10.61 -26.27 22.04
CA THR A 268 11.12 -27.10 23.14
C THR A 268 11.54 -26.23 24.32
N GLY A 269 10.96 -26.47 25.49
CA GLY A 269 11.25 -25.73 26.72
C GLY A 269 10.47 -24.41 26.89
N VAL A 270 9.75 -23.96 25.86
CA VAL A 270 8.91 -22.76 25.96
C VAL A 270 7.64 -23.10 26.74
N ARG A 271 7.44 -22.44 27.88
CA ARG A 271 6.28 -22.65 28.78
C ARG A 271 5.10 -21.76 28.44
N HIS A 272 5.36 -20.53 27.99
CA HIS A 272 4.32 -19.57 27.63
C HIS A 272 4.65 -18.84 26.33
N LEU A 273 3.76 -18.96 25.35
CA LEU A 273 3.78 -18.17 24.12
C LEU A 273 2.64 -17.17 24.20
N ILE A 274 2.97 -15.88 24.21
CA ILE A 274 1.97 -14.80 24.29
C ILE A 274 1.78 -14.23 22.90
N THR A 275 0.54 -14.05 22.47
CA THR A 275 0.22 -13.41 21.19
C THR A 275 -0.91 -12.42 21.36
N GLY A 276 -0.90 -11.34 20.59
CA GLY A 276 -1.88 -10.27 20.75
C GLY A 276 -1.64 -9.10 19.82
N GLY A 277 -2.50 -8.10 19.90
CA GLY A 277 -2.43 -6.91 19.05
C GLY A 277 -2.99 -7.09 17.64
N GLU A 278 -3.59 -8.24 17.31
CA GLU A 278 -4.40 -8.53 16.12
C GLU A 278 -5.45 -9.60 16.44
N ARG A 279 -6.37 -9.88 15.51
CA ARG A 279 -7.23 -11.07 15.63
C ARG A 279 -6.38 -12.34 15.53
N ALA A 280 -6.47 -13.18 16.56
CA ALA A 280 -5.88 -14.50 16.55
C ALA A 280 -6.66 -15.47 15.63
N SER A 281 -5.93 -16.36 14.95
CA SER A 281 -6.51 -17.35 14.04
C SER A 281 -6.67 -18.70 14.72
N GLY A 282 -7.92 -19.13 14.93
CA GLY A 282 -8.21 -20.44 15.53
C GLY A 282 -7.64 -21.61 14.73
N VAL A 283 -7.54 -21.49 13.41
CA VAL A 283 -6.95 -22.51 12.53
C VAL A 283 -5.45 -22.68 12.83
N HIS A 284 -4.70 -21.58 12.89
CA HIS A 284 -3.27 -21.62 13.19
C HIS A 284 -3.01 -22.08 14.62
N TRP A 285 -3.82 -21.65 15.59
CA TRP A 285 -3.74 -22.11 16.97
C TRP A 285 -3.93 -23.63 17.10
N ARG A 286 -4.94 -24.20 16.45
CA ARG A 286 -5.13 -25.66 16.43
C ARG A 286 -3.94 -26.40 15.84
N SER A 287 -3.30 -25.83 14.83
CA SER A 287 -2.10 -26.42 14.24
C SER A 287 -0.90 -26.35 15.19
N LEU A 288 -0.68 -25.19 15.82
CA LEU A 288 0.42 -24.95 16.73
C LEU A 288 0.33 -25.81 17.99
N LEU A 289 -0.87 -25.90 18.58
CA LEU A 289 -1.11 -26.66 19.82
C LEU A 289 -0.99 -28.19 19.65
N ARG A 290 -0.88 -28.71 18.41
CA ARG A 290 -0.54 -30.13 18.17
C ARG A 290 0.92 -30.46 18.45
N GLN A 291 1.78 -29.46 18.45
CA GLN A 291 3.24 -29.59 18.59
C GLN A 291 3.80 -28.74 19.74
N TYR A 292 2.93 -28.12 20.54
CA TYR A 292 3.30 -27.20 21.60
C TYR A 292 2.63 -27.60 22.92
N ASP A 293 3.45 -28.00 23.89
CA ASP A 293 2.99 -28.49 25.21
C ASP A 293 2.79 -27.35 26.24
N GLY A 294 3.20 -26.13 25.91
CA GLY A 294 3.04 -24.97 26.79
C GLY A 294 1.66 -24.32 26.70
N VAL A 295 1.57 -23.08 27.19
CA VAL A 295 0.33 -22.29 27.16
C VAL A 295 0.42 -21.20 26.11
N LEU A 296 -0.53 -21.22 25.18
CA LEU A 296 -0.74 -20.16 24.19
C LEU A 296 -1.74 -19.15 24.74
N TRP A 297 -1.35 -17.88 24.82
CA TRP A 297 -2.19 -16.81 25.36
C TRP A 297 -2.60 -15.83 24.28
N ASN A 298 -3.90 -15.55 24.15
CA ASN A 298 -4.38 -14.39 23.39
C ASN A 298 -4.47 -13.22 24.38
N ALA A 299 -3.69 -12.17 24.13
CA ALA A 299 -3.61 -10.98 24.96
C ALA A 299 -4.23 -9.80 24.22
N TYR A 300 -5.16 -9.11 24.88
CA TYR A 300 -5.80 -7.92 24.37
C TYR A 300 -5.66 -6.76 25.34
N GLY A 301 -5.29 -5.59 24.82
CA GLY A 301 -5.38 -4.32 25.52
C GLY A 301 -5.02 -3.17 24.60
N ALA A 302 -5.18 -1.97 25.14
CA ALA A 302 -4.76 -0.74 24.51
C ALA A 302 -3.55 -0.17 25.26
N THR A 303 -2.69 0.59 24.56
CA THR A 303 -1.56 1.28 25.20
C THR A 303 -2.02 2.20 26.32
N GLU A 304 -3.20 2.81 26.19
CA GLU A 304 -3.86 3.65 27.17
C GLU A 304 -4.34 2.88 28.43
N SER A 305 -4.29 1.55 28.40
CA SER A 305 -4.58 0.63 29.51
C SER A 305 -3.35 -0.17 29.99
N THR A 306 -2.17 0.17 29.49
CA THR A 306 -0.87 -0.43 29.85
C THR A 306 -0.76 -1.92 29.52
N GLY A 307 -0.19 -2.26 28.36
CA GLY A 307 -0.01 -3.64 27.92
C GLY A 307 -1.33 -4.31 27.56
N TRP A 308 -1.70 -5.39 28.25
CA TRP A 308 -2.96 -6.09 28.03
C TRP A 308 -3.88 -6.03 29.25
N SER A 309 -5.18 -6.02 28.99
CA SER A 309 -6.27 -6.03 29.99
C SER A 309 -7.06 -7.33 30.01
N PHE A 310 -7.00 -8.13 28.94
CA PHE A 310 -7.72 -9.40 28.80
C PHE A 310 -6.80 -10.53 28.33
N LEU A 311 -7.07 -11.74 28.82
CA LEU A 311 -6.34 -12.95 28.44
C LEU A 311 -7.27 -14.13 28.16
N TYR A 312 -6.89 -14.93 27.16
CA TYR A 312 -7.49 -16.21 26.84
C TYR A 312 -6.40 -17.29 26.66
N PRO A 313 -6.18 -18.18 27.66
CA PRO A 313 -5.20 -19.27 27.57
C PRO A 313 -5.74 -20.48 26.82
N ARG A 314 -4.87 -21.18 26.09
CA ARG A 314 -5.11 -22.51 25.52
C ARG A 314 -3.89 -23.41 25.63
N ARG A 315 -4.13 -24.69 25.90
CA ARG A 315 -3.15 -25.79 25.96
C ARG A 315 -3.49 -26.87 24.94
N ALA A 316 -2.54 -27.77 24.71
CA ALA A 316 -2.78 -28.97 23.92
C ALA A 316 -4.00 -29.74 24.44
N GLY A 317 -4.94 -30.07 23.55
CA GLY A 317 -6.19 -30.76 23.88
C GLY A 317 -7.37 -29.86 24.23
N ASP A 318 -7.16 -28.56 24.46
CA ASP A 318 -8.27 -27.61 24.67
C ASP A 318 -9.04 -27.38 23.36
N ASP A 319 -10.35 -27.12 23.47
CA ASP A 319 -11.14 -26.67 22.33
C ASP A 319 -10.77 -25.23 21.95
N VAL A 320 -10.46 -25.04 20.68
CA VAL A 320 -10.10 -23.74 20.10
C VAL A 320 -11.20 -23.34 19.11
N PRO A 321 -11.96 -22.27 19.39
CA PRO A 321 -12.99 -21.78 18.47
C PRO A 321 -12.37 -21.25 17.18
N ALA A 322 -13.18 -21.11 16.12
CA ALA A 322 -12.71 -20.53 14.87
C ALA A 322 -12.28 -19.07 15.05
N GLU A 323 -13.09 -18.31 15.81
CA GLU A 323 -12.77 -16.96 16.23
C GLU A 323 -12.22 -16.95 17.65
N VAL A 324 -10.98 -16.49 17.75
CA VAL A 324 -10.20 -16.11 18.94
C VAL A 324 -10.90 -15.19 19.98
N PRO A 325 -11.54 -15.61 21.10
CA PRO A 325 -12.06 -14.63 22.05
C PRO A 325 -10.93 -13.82 22.70
N LEU A 326 -11.24 -12.60 23.14
CA LEU A 326 -10.30 -11.77 23.93
C LEU A 326 -10.09 -12.36 25.33
N GLY A 327 -11.10 -13.07 25.84
CA GLY A 327 -11.00 -13.84 27.09
C GLY A 327 -11.60 -13.12 28.28
N ARG A 328 -10.92 -13.19 29.44
CA ARG A 328 -11.37 -12.60 30.71
C ARG A 328 -10.43 -11.46 31.15
N PRO A 329 -10.90 -10.50 31.96
CA PRO A 329 -10.03 -9.44 32.44
C PRO A 329 -8.91 -10.01 33.32
N ILE A 330 -7.71 -9.43 33.21
CA ILE A 330 -6.57 -9.77 34.07
C ILE A 330 -6.78 -9.23 35.50
N PRO A 331 -6.00 -9.68 36.51
CA PRO A 331 -6.14 -9.14 37.85
C PRO A 331 -5.99 -7.61 37.88
N ASN A 332 -6.78 -6.97 38.74
CA ASN A 332 -6.98 -5.53 38.90
C ASN A 332 -7.59 -4.78 37.71
N MET A 333 -7.69 -5.40 36.53
CA MET A 333 -8.31 -4.79 35.35
C MET A 333 -9.77 -5.21 35.22
N ARG A 334 -10.55 -4.34 34.59
CA ARG A 334 -11.99 -4.51 34.36
C ARG A 334 -12.35 -4.06 32.95
N GLY A 335 -13.35 -4.69 32.36
CA GLY A 335 -13.93 -4.27 31.08
C GLY A 335 -15.44 -4.15 31.15
N TYR A 336 -15.94 -3.07 30.57
CA TYR A 336 -17.36 -2.76 30.48
C TYR A 336 -17.75 -2.65 29.00
N VAL A 337 -18.79 -3.37 28.59
CA VAL A 337 -19.36 -3.22 27.25
C VAL A 337 -20.57 -2.31 27.39
N LEU A 338 -20.48 -1.11 26.82
CA LEU A 338 -21.41 -0.01 27.06
C LEU A 338 -22.08 0.46 25.76
N ASP A 339 -23.30 1.00 25.90
CA ASP A 339 -23.98 1.70 24.81
C ASP A 339 -23.50 3.16 24.67
N ALA A 340 -24.07 3.89 23.71
CA ALA A 340 -23.74 5.30 23.45
C ALA A 340 -24.06 6.26 24.62
N ARG A 341 -24.78 5.80 25.67
CA ARG A 341 -25.10 6.55 26.90
C ARG A 341 -24.32 6.04 28.11
N LEU A 342 -23.27 5.24 27.88
CA LEU A 342 -22.44 4.63 28.92
C LEU A 342 -23.24 3.71 29.86
N GLN A 343 -24.32 3.10 29.37
CA GLN A 343 -25.07 2.08 30.10
C GLN A 343 -24.58 0.68 29.69
N PRO A 344 -24.50 -0.28 30.63
CA PRO A 344 -24.09 -1.64 30.31
C PRO A 344 -25.10 -2.32 29.39
N VAL A 345 -24.61 -3.08 28.41
CA VAL A 345 -25.44 -3.91 27.51
C VAL A 345 -25.49 -5.36 28.02
N PRO A 346 -26.56 -6.13 27.71
CA PRO A 346 -26.64 -7.53 28.14
C PRO A 346 -25.66 -8.41 27.37
N ALA A 347 -25.37 -9.61 27.91
CA ALA A 347 -24.55 -10.59 27.20
C ALA A 347 -25.15 -10.93 25.82
N GLY A 348 -24.28 -11.10 24.82
CA GLY A 348 -24.63 -11.31 23.42
C GLY A 348 -24.83 -10.02 22.61
N VAL A 349 -25.01 -8.87 23.26
CA VAL A 349 -25.22 -7.59 22.57
C VAL A 349 -23.89 -6.85 22.39
N VAL A 350 -23.69 -6.31 21.19
CA VAL A 350 -22.50 -5.52 20.84
C VAL A 350 -22.63 -4.11 21.43
N GLY A 351 -21.55 -3.66 22.09
CA GLY A 351 -21.38 -2.28 22.55
C GLY A 351 -19.91 -1.86 22.48
N GLU A 352 -19.61 -0.63 22.89
CA GLU A 352 -18.24 -0.11 22.95
C GLU A 352 -17.55 -0.62 24.22
N LEU A 353 -16.34 -1.16 24.08
CA LEU A 353 -15.52 -1.63 25.19
C LEU A 353 -14.83 -0.46 25.90
N CYS A 354 -15.04 -0.37 27.20
CA CYS A 354 -14.33 0.54 28.10
C CYS A 354 -13.48 -0.26 29.09
N LEU A 355 -12.23 0.13 29.28
CA LEU A 355 -11.27 -0.55 30.17
C LEU A 355 -11.07 0.28 31.44
N ALA A 356 -11.13 -0.35 32.61
CA ALA A 356 -10.95 0.31 33.90
C ALA A 356 -9.97 -0.45 34.79
N GLY A 357 -9.44 0.24 35.81
CA GLY A 357 -8.46 -0.33 36.74
C GLY A 357 -7.18 0.50 36.81
N PRO A 358 -6.20 0.08 37.62
CA PRO A 358 -4.96 0.80 37.83
C PRO A 358 -4.11 0.87 36.55
N GLY A 359 -4.27 -0.03 35.57
CA GLY A 359 -3.56 0.04 34.29
C GLY A 359 -3.95 1.24 33.40
N VAL A 360 -5.05 1.95 33.71
CA VAL A 360 -5.50 3.11 32.92
C VAL A 360 -4.52 4.29 33.04
N ALA A 361 -3.89 4.64 31.92
CA ALA A 361 -2.85 5.65 31.79
C ALA A 361 -3.30 7.06 32.24
N ALA A 362 -2.34 7.96 32.49
CA ALA A 362 -2.63 9.31 32.94
C ALA A 362 -3.40 10.14 31.90
N GLY A 363 -3.12 9.93 30.61
CA GLY A 363 -3.77 10.62 29.50
C GLY A 363 -2.82 10.81 28.31
N TYR A 364 -3.18 11.72 27.40
CA TYR A 364 -2.35 12.07 26.24
C TYR A 364 -1.49 13.31 26.52
N THR A 365 -0.27 13.32 26.02
CA THR A 365 0.62 14.49 26.03
C THR A 365 0.00 15.66 25.26
N GLY A 366 0.02 16.85 25.85
CA GLY A 366 -0.43 18.09 25.20
C GLY A 366 -1.91 18.16 24.79
N GLN A 367 -2.74 17.14 25.11
CA GLN A 367 -4.10 16.99 24.57
C GLN A 367 -5.15 16.79 25.68
N PRO A 368 -5.46 17.82 26.48
CA PRO A 368 -6.38 17.72 27.61
C PRO A 368 -7.83 17.43 27.19
N GLU A 369 -8.31 18.01 26.09
CA GLU A 369 -9.67 17.78 25.60
C GLU A 369 -9.90 16.34 25.14
N LEU A 370 -8.96 15.81 24.35
CA LEU A 370 -9.01 14.40 23.93
C LEU A 370 -8.86 13.46 25.13
N THR A 371 -8.01 13.81 26.09
CA THR A 371 -7.87 13.06 27.34
C THR A 371 -9.20 13.01 28.09
N ALA A 372 -9.88 14.14 28.28
CA ALA A 372 -11.18 14.18 28.93
C ALA A 372 -12.26 13.40 28.16
N ALA A 373 -12.19 13.36 26.83
CA ALA A 373 -13.15 12.63 26.00
C ALA A 373 -12.94 11.10 26.03
N LYS A 374 -11.70 10.64 26.25
CA LYS A 374 -11.32 9.22 26.20
C LYS A 374 -11.12 8.57 27.58
N PHE A 375 -10.67 9.32 28.58
CA PHE A 375 -10.43 8.86 29.95
C PHE A 375 -11.52 9.41 30.87
N LEU A 376 -12.62 8.66 30.96
CA LEU A 376 -13.83 9.03 31.67
C LEU A 376 -13.79 8.60 33.14
N PRO A 377 -14.59 9.22 34.03
CA PRO A 377 -14.89 8.65 35.34
C PRO A 377 -15.53 7.26 35.21
N ASP A 378 -15.12 6.31 36.04
CA ASP A 378 -15.74 4.97 36.11
C ASP A 378 -17.05 5.05 36.90
N PRO A 379 -18.23 4.86 36.26
CA PRO A 379 -19.52 4.97 36.95
C PRO A 379 -19.80 3.79 37.89
N PHE A 380 -19.02 2.71 37.81
CA PHE A 380 -19.20 1.48 38.61
C PHE A 380 -18.20 1.37 39.77
N ARG A 381 -17.15 2.21 39.77
CA ARG A 381 -16.17 2.38 40.86
C ARG A 381 -15.84 3.87 41.06
N PRO A 382 -16.57 4.57 41.96
CA PRO A 382 -16.34 5.99 42.23
C PRO A 382 -14.88 6.31 42.56
N GLY A 383 -14.37 7.42 42.00
CA GLY A 383 -12.98 7.86 42.18
C GLY A 383 -11.97 7.21 41.24
N GLN A 384 -12.37 6.18 40.48
CA GLN A 384 -11.53 5.57 39.45
C GLN A 384 -11.88 6.10 38.05
N ARG A 385 -11.03 5.77 37.06
CA ARG A 385 -11.22 6.17 35.66
C ARG A 385 -11.35 4.93 34.79
N MET A 386 -12.01 5.11 33.64
CA MET A 386 -12.09 4.15 32.55
C MET A 386 -11.66 4.78 31.23
N TYR A 387 -11.08 3.99 30.35
CA TYR A 387 -10.64 4.37 29.01
C TYR A 387 -11.59 3.82 27.95
N ARG A 388 -12.04 4.70 27.03
CA ARG A 388 -12.87 4.34 25.86
C ARG A 388 -12.01 3.89 24.69
N THR A 389 -12.02 2.60 24.40
CA THR A 389 -11.12 1.96 23.42
C THR A 389 -11.47 2.30 21.96
N GLY A 390 -12.76 2.56 21.66
CA GLY A 390 -13.29 2.56 20.30
C GLY A 390 -13.49 1.16 19.69
N ASP A 391 -13.15 0.10 20.42
CA ASP A 391 -13.41 -1.28 20.03
C ASP A 391 -14.85 -1.66 20.36
N LEU A 392 -15.49 -2.35 19.42
CA LEU A 392 -16.79 -2.98 19.63
C LEU A 392 -16.56 -4.39 20.12
N ALA A 393 -17.28 -4.78 21.17
CA ALA A 393 -17.19 -6.10 21.78
C ALA A 393 -18.56 -6.55 22.28
N ARG A 394 -18.65 -7.84 22.62
CA ARG A 394 -19.80 -8.41 23.35
C ARG A 394 -19.31 -9.43 24.36
N TRP A 395 -20.04 -9.54 25.47
CA TRP A 395 -19.85 -10.66 26.38
C TRP A 395 -20.57 -11.90 25.88
N THR A 396 -19.95 -13.07 25.98
CA THR A 396 -20.66 -14.35 25.85
C THR A 396 -21.45 -14.65 27.12
N PRO A 397 -22.44 -15.57 27.08
CA PRO A 397 -23.14 -16.02 28.28
C PRO A 397 -22.20 -16.58 29.37
N ASP A 398 -21.03 -17.11 28.98
CA ASP A 398 -20.04 -17.67 29.88
C ASP A 398 -19.05 -16.63 30.46
N GLY A 399 -19.20 -15.36 30.08
CA GLY A 399 -18.34 -14.28 30.55
C GLY A 399 -16.96 -14.25 29.87
N LEU A 400 -16.90 -14.68 28.61
CA LEU A 400 -15.77 -14.39 27.72
C LEU A 400 -16.09 -13.13 26.92
N LEU A 401 -15.07 -12.32 26.63
CA LEU A 401 -15.21 -11.15 25.78
C LEU A 401 -14.86 -11.51 24.34
N GLU A 402 -15.73 -11.18 23.39
CA GLU A 402 -15.53 -11.36 21.95
C GLU A 402 -15.39 -10.01 21.26
N PHE A 403 -14.45 -9.92 20.30
CA PHE A 403 -14.21 -8.72 19.52
C PHE A 403 -15.15 -8.64 18.31
N ALA A 404 -15.91 -7.56 18.21
CA ALA A 404 -16.93 -7.34 17.19
C ALA A 404 -16.56 -6.28 16.14
N GLY A 405 -15.37 -5.67 16.22
CA GLY A 405 -14.89 -4.68 15.26
C GLY A 405 -14.54 -3.34 15.91
N ARG A 406 -14.53 -2.25 15.14
CA ARG A 406 -14.19 -0.91 15.62
C ARG A 406 -15.25 0.11 15.21
N VAL A 407 -15.37 1.17 16.00
CA VAL A 407 -16.24 2.32 15.70
C VAL A 407 -15.58 3.25 14.67
N ASP A 408 -14.25 3.27 14.61
CA ASP A 408 -13.45 4.11 13.73
C ASP A 408 -12.74 3.31 12.61
N HIS A 409 -11.92 4.00 11.82
CA HIS A 409 -11.17 3.41 10.69
C HIS A 409 -9.76 2.91 11.08
N GLN A 410 -9.44 2.88 12.38
CA GLN A 410 -8.14 2.39 12.83
C GLN A 410 -8.00 0.91 12.48
N VAL A 411 -6.81 0.51 12.06
CA VAL A 411 -6.50 -0.87 11.66
C VAL A 411 -5.25 -1.36 12.37
N GLN A 412 -5.07 -2.68 12.41
CA GLN A 412 -3.83 -3.32 12.85
C GLN A 412 -3.17 -3.96 11.63
N VAL A 413 -1.90 -3.63 11.40
CA VAL A 413 -1.12 -4.14 10.27
C VAL A 413 0.18 -4.68 10.84
N ARG A 414 0.37 -6.00 10.78
CA ARG A 414 1.57 -6.70 11.28
C ARG A 414 1.82 -6.47 12.78
N GLY A 415 0.75 -6.44 13.57
CA GLY A 415 0.76 -6.19 15.01
C GLY A 415 0.86 -4.70 15.39
N GLN A 416 1.00 -3.80 14.41
CA GLN A 416 1.15 -2.37 14.65
C GLN A 416 -0.18 -1.65 14.49
N ARG A 417 -0.47 -0.74 15.42
CA ARG A 417 -1.62 0.17 15.35
C ARG A 417 -1.38 1.22 14.26
N VAL A 418 -2.26 1.29 13.28
CA VAL A 418 -2.21 2.25 12.17
C VAL A 418 -3.53 3.00 12.06
N GLU A 419 -3.42 4.33 11.96
CA GLU A 419 -4.52 5.22 11.64
C GLU A 419 -4.39 5.65 10.17
N PRO A 420 -5.27 5.21 9.26
CA PRO A 420 -5.19 5.59 7.85
C PRO A 420 -5.14 7.11 7.65
N GLY A 421 -5.80 7.88 8.51
CA GLY A 421 -5.77 9.35 8.49
C GLY A 421 -4.37 9.96 8.67
N GLU A 422 -3.44 9.30 9.36
CA GLU A 422 -2.04 9.74 9.47
C GLU A 422 -1.28 9.58 8.16
N ILE A 423 -1.55 8.50 7.44
CA ILE A 423 -0.99 8.29 6.11
C ILE A 423 -1.63 9.28 5.13
N GLU A 424 -2.97 9.42 5.14
CA GLU A 424 -3.70 10.39 4.31
C GLU A 424 -3.14 11.81 4.49
N ALA A 425 -2.90 12.26 5.72
CA ALA A 425 -2.34 13.59 6.00
C ALA A 425 -0.91 13.78 5.45
N VAL A 426 -0.07 12.76 5.56
CA VAL A 426 1.29 12.80 4.98
C VAL A 426 1.24 12.81 3.46
N LEU A 427 0.37 12.00 2.85
CA LEU A 427 0.18 11.96 1.40
C LEU A 427 -0.30 13.32 0.87
N ILE A 428 -1.32 13.92 1.49
CA ILE A 428 -1.89 15.22 1.09
C ILE A 428 -0.89 16.38 1.27
N SER A 429 0.12 16.23 2.14
CA SER A 429 1.16 17.25 2.29
C SER A 429 2.17 17.30 1.14
N SER A 430 2.13 16.32 0.22
CA SER A 430 2.90 16.35 -1.02
C SER A 430 2.23 17.26 -2.05
N ALA A 431 3.01 18.15 -2.67
CA ALA A 431 2.50 19.08 -3.69
C ALA A 431 1.93 18.37 -4.94
N ALA A 432 2.31 17.11 -5.18
CA ALA A 432 1.81 16.32 -6.30
C ALA A 432 0.46 15.61 -6.02
N VAL A 433 -0.03 15.65 -4.78
CA VAL A 433 -1.23 14.90 -4.34
C VAL A 433 -2.32 15.87 -3.91
N ARG A 434 -3.42 15.92 -4.67
CA ARG A 434 -4.58 16.78 -4.39
C ARG A 434 -5.49 16.19 -3.31
N GLN A 435 -5.75 14.89 -3.37
CA GLN A 435 -6.53 14.16 -2.37
C GLN A 435 -5.94 12.76 -2.17
N ALA A 436 -6.10 12.20 -0.97
CA ALA A 436 -5.73 10.83 -0.69
C ALA A 436 -6.80 10.14 0.18
N CYS A 437 -6.99 8.84 -0.03
CA CYS A 437 -7.71 7.97 0.89
C CYS A 437 -6.93 6.69 1.12
N VAL A 438 -6.83 6.23 2.36
CA VAL A 438 -6.12 5.00 2.71
C VAL A 438 -7.09 4.01 3.33
N VAL A 439 -7.02 2.76 2.88
CA VAL A 439 -7.82 1.64 3.42
C VAL A 439 -6.92 0.46 3.71
N ALA A 440 -7.32 -0.37 4.66
CA ALA A 440 -6.75 -1.72 4.77
C ALA A 440 -7.52 -2.67 3.87
N GLY A 441 -6.80 -3.55 3.20
CA GLY A 441 -7.36 -4.64 2.40
C GLY A 441 -6.54 -5.91 2.58
N THR A 442 -7.08 -7.01 2.07
CA THR A 442 -6.38 -8.29 2.05
C THR A 442 -5.73 -8.48 0.68
N ASP A 443 -4.43 -8.76 0.65
CA ASP A 443 -3.71 -9.09 -0.57
C ASP A 443 -4.05 -10.52 -1.07
N PRO A 444 -3.59 -10.93 -2.27
CA PRO A 444 -3.87 -12.27 -2.80
C PRO A 444 -3.32 -13.43 -1.95
N ASP A 445 -2.37 -13.16 -1.04
CA ASP A 445 -1.81 -14.15 -0.12
C ASP A 445 -2.57 -14.20 1.22
N GLY A 446 -3.67 -13.45 1.37
CA GLY A 446 -4.47 -13.42 2.59
C GLY A 446 -3.92 -12.50 3.68
N ARG A 447 -2.93 -11.66 3.39
CA ARG A 447 -2.33 -10.74 4.38
C ARG A 447 -3.03 -9.40 4.38
N GLN A 448 -3.19 -8.84 5.57
CA GLN A 448 -3.70 -7.49 5.74
C GLN A 448 -2.61 -6.46 5.37
N GLN A 449 -2.90 -5.60 4.39
CA GLN A 449 -2.00 -4.57 3.87
C GLN A 449 -2.76 -3.24 3.69
N LEU A 450 -2.01 -2.15 3.50
CA LEU A 450 -2.56 -0.81 3.26
C LEU A 450 -2.59 -0.52 1.76
N ALA A 451 -3.67 0.08 1.27
CA ALA A 451 -3.81 0.61 -0.09
C ALA A 451 -4.12 2.10 -0.03
N ALA A 452 -3.35 2.89 -0.80
CA ALA A 452 -3.58 4.31 -0.96
C ALA A 452 -4.24 4.60 -2.31
N TYR A 453 -5.27 5.45 -2.29
CA TYR A 453 -5.93 5.97 -3.46
C TYR A 453 -5.58 7.45 -3.57
N LEU A 454 -4.92 7.81 -4.67
CA LEU A 454 -4.40 9.15 -4.89
C LEU A 454 -5.18 9.84 -5.99
N VAL A 455 -5.50 11.10 -5.76
CA VAL A 455 -5.96 12.01 -6.81
C VAL A 455 -4.80 12.98 -7.08
N PRO A 456 -4.17 12.94 -8.27
CA PRO A 456 -2.99 13.73 -8.54
C PRO A 456 -3.34 15.20 -8.76
N GLU A 457 -2.40 16.08 -8.43
CA GLU A 457 -2.38 17.47 -8.88
C GLU A 457 -1.90 17.52 -10.35
N ASP A 458 -2.28 18.55 -11.10
CA ASP A 458 -1.85 18.66 -12.50
C ASP A 458 -0.34 18.97 -12.60
N VAL A 459 0.39 18.19 -13.41
CA VAL A 459 1.81 18.45 -13.68
C VAL A 459 1.91 19.54 -14.73
N THR A 460 2.54 20.66 -14.34
CA THR A 460 2.75 21.81 -15.23
C THR A 460 4.21 21.99 -15.65
N ASP A 461 5.13 21.19 -15.11
CA ASP A 461 6.56 21.29 -15.39
C ASP A 461 6.92 20.61 -16.73
N PRO A 462 7.41 21.37 -17.74
CA PRO A 462 7.88 20.81 -19.00
C PRO A 462 9.07 19.85 -18.84
N ALA A 463 9.86 19.96 -17.77
CA ALA A 463 10.97 19.05 -17.50
C ALA A 463 10.47 17.64 -17.13
N GLU A 464 9.37 17.53 -16.37
CA GLU A 464 8.74 16.24 -16.05
C GLU A 464 8.14 15.58 -17.30
N GLN A 465 7.47 16.36 -18.16
CA GLN A 465 6.99 15.87 -19.46
C GLN A 465 8.13 15.30 -20.31
N ARG A 466 9.26 16.00 -20.37
CA ARG A 466 10.44 15.55 -21.10
C ARG A 466 11.06 14.29 -20.50
N ALA A 467 11.18 14.23 -19.17
CA ALA A 467 11.70 13.05 -18.48
C ALA A 467 10.81 11.81 -18.69
N TYR A 468 9.49 12.00 -18.76
CA TYR A 468 8.54 10.94 -19.08
C TYR A 468 8.72 10.42 -20.52
N LEU A 469 8.84 11.32 -21.50
CA LEU A 469 9.11 10.94 -22.90
C LEU A 469 10.50 10.27 -23.06
N ASP A 470 11.52 10.78 -22.36
CA ASP A 470 12.86 10.21 -22.35
C ASP A 470 12.86 8.77 -21.79
N ALA A 471 11.98 8.46 -20.83
CA ALA A 471 11.84 7.11 -20.29
C ALA A 471 11.30 6.14 -21.36
N TRP A 472 10.27 6.55 -22.11
CA TRP A 472 9.79 5.79 -23.26
C TRP A 472 10.88 5.66 -24.33
N ARG A 473 11.65 6.71 -24.60
CA ARG A 473 12.73 6.69 -25.60
C ARG A 473 13.76 5.60 -25.29
N ARG A 474 14.18 5.49 -24.03
CA ARG A 474 15.12 4.44 -23.59
C ARG A 474 14.57 3.04 -23.81
N VAL A 475 13.29 2.82 -23.50
CA VAL A 475 12.64 1.52 -23.75
C VAL A 475 12.73 1.12 -25.21
N TYR A 476 12.51 2.05 -26.15
CA TYR A 476 12.64 1.79 -27.58
C TYR A 476 14.08 1.69 -28.08
N ASP A 477 15.01 2.43 -27.47
CA ASP A 477 16.43 2.36 -27.80
C ASP A 477 17.09 1.04 -27.38
N GLU A 478 16.59 0.40 -26.33
CA GLU A 478 17.10 -0.87 -25.77
C GLU A 478 16.53 -2.13 -26.46
N VAL A 479 15.64 -2.00 -27.45
CA VAL A 479 15.08 -3.14 -28.18
C VAL A 479 16.11 -3.72 -29.16
N ASP A 480 16.50 -4.99 -28.94
CA ASP A 480 17.43 -5.75 -29.77
C ASP A 480 16.89 -6.06 -31.18
N ASP A 481 17.79 -6.03 -32.17
CA ASP A 481 17.50 -6.32 -33.57
C ASP A 481 17.64 -7.82 -33.87
N THR A 482 16.55 -8.57 -33.65
CA THR A 482 16.52 -10.04 -33.88
C THR A 482 15.49 -10.48 -34.91
N ALA A 483 14.84 -9.55 -35.62
CA ALA A 483 13.74 -9.88 -36.52
C ALA A 483 14.25 -10.55 -37.81
N ALA A 484 13.75 -11.76 -38.09
CA ALA A 484 14.09 -12.48 -39.33
C ALA A 484 13.44 -11.87 -40.59
N ASP A 485 12.37 -11.09 -40.42
CA ASP A 485 11.65 -10.37 -41.48
C ASP A 485 11.59 -8.87 -41.12
N VAL A 486 12.43 -8.07 -41.79
CA VAL A 486 12.52 -6.62 -41.57
C VAL A 486 11.21 -5.89 -41.90
N ALA A 487 10.37 -6.46 -42.76
CA ALA A 487 9.07 -5.90 -43.12
C ALA A 487 7.98 -6.25 -42.09
N PHE A 488 8.27 -7.12 -41.12
CA PHE A 488 7.36 -7.48 -40.04
C PHE A 488 8.13 -7.64 -38.72
N ASP A 489 8.75 -6.55 -38.30
CA ASP A 489 9.43 -6.48 -37.00
C ASP A 489 8.47 -5.95 -35.91
N ILE A 490 8.16 -6.82 -34.97
CA ILE A 490 7.31 -6.53 -33.80
C ILE A 490 8.13 -6.47 -32.50
N ALA A 491 9.45 -6.31 -32.59
CA ALA A 491 10.29 -6.17 -31.40
C ALA A 491 9.79 -4.98 -30.54
N GLY A 492 9.71 -5.21 -29.22
CA GLY A 492 9.11 -4.26 -28.28
C GLY A 492 7.59 -4.36 -28.13
N TRP A 493 6.88 -5.17 -28.92
CA TRP A 493 5.44 -5.41 -28.74
C TRP A 493 5.16 -6.61 -27.82
N PRO A 494 4.25 -6.49 -26.83
CA PRO A 494 3.92 -7.57 -25.90
C PRO A 494 2.92 -8.58 -26.48
N TYR A 495 2.71 -8.62 -27.80
CA TYR A 495 1.64 -9.38 -28.44
C TYR A 495 2.17 -10.46 -29.40
N PRO A 496 1.46 -11.60 -29.54
CA PRO A 496 1.82 -12.62 -30.51
C PRO A 496 1.81 -12.10 -31.96
N ALA A 497 2.69 -12.64 -32.80
CA ALA A 497 2.80 -12.26 -34.21
C ALA A 497 1.47 -12.39 -34.99
N ALA A 498 0.65 -13.40 -34.71
CA ALA A 498 -0.66 -13.58 -35.35
C ALA A 498 -1.60 -12.40 -35.06
N THR A 499 -1.66 -11.95 -33.81
CA THR A 499 -2.44 -10.78 -33.37
C THR A 499 -1.94 -9.51 -34.04
N MET A 500 -0.61 -9.32 -34.09
CA MET A 500 -0.02 -8.16 -34.75
C MET A 500 -0.29 -8.14 -36.26
N ARG A 501 -0.28 -9.30 -36.94
CA ARG A 501 -0.63 -9.38 -38.38
C ARG A 501 -2.09 -9.01 -38.64
N GLU A 502 -3.01 -9.45 -37.78
CA GLU A 502 -4.42 -9.07 -37.87
C GLU A 502 -4.59 -7.56 -37.65
N TRP A 503 -3.93 -7.01 -36.64
CA TRP A 503 -3.95 -5.57 -36.36
C TRP A 503 -3.40 -4.73 -37.52
N VAL A 504 -2.25 -5.12 -38.10
CA VAL A 504 -1.69 -4.44 -39.28
C VAL A 504 -2.70 -4.51 -40.43
N ARG A 505 -3.26 -5.69 -40.72
CA ARG A 505 -4.26 -5.85 -41.79
C ARG A 505 -5.50 -4.99 -41.56
N GLY A 506 -6.03 -4.97 -40.34
CA GLY A 506 -7.18 -4.14 -39.97
C GLY A 506 -6.91 -2.65 -40.19
N THR A 507 -5.71 -2.19 -39.81
CA THR A 507 -5.27 -0.81 -40.01
C THR A 507 -5.16 -0.46 -41.50
N LEU A 508 -4.54 -1.32 -42.32
CA LEU A 508 -4.47 -1.11 -43.77
C LEU A 508 -5.85 -1.07 -44.43
N THR A 509 -6.77 -1.96 -44.03
CA THR A 509 -8.16 -1.92 -44.50
C THR A 509 -8.82 -0.58 -44.15
N ARG A 510 -8.51 -0.01 -42.98
CA ARG A 510 -9.02 1.29 -42.54
C ARG A 510 -8.48 2.46 -43.36
N LEU A 511 -7.19 2.41 -43.70
CA LEU A 511 -6.53 3.40 -44.56
C LEU A 511 -7.03 3.33 -46.02
N GLY A 512 -7.49 2.15 -46.43
CA GLY A 512 -8.04 1.89 -47.76
C GLY A 512 -6.96 1.45 -48.76
N PRO A 513 -7.33 1.05 -49.98
CA PRO A 513 -6.36 0.76 -51.03
C PRO A 513 -5.73 2.06 -51.57
N GLY A 514 -4.45 2.00 -51.94
CA GLY A 514 -3.75 3.10 -52.62
C GLY A 514 -4.24 3.34 -54.06
N PRO A 515 -3.59 4.24 -54.83
CA PRO A 515 -2.32 4.91 -54.49
C PRO A 515 -2.49 6.02 -53.44
N TYR A 516 -1.42 6.25 -52.68
CA TYR A 516 -1.31 7.32 -51.71
C TYR A 516 -0.50 8.49 -52.30
N GLY A 517 -0.86 9.73 -51.94
CA GLY A 517 -0.07 10.90 -52.30
C GLY A 517 1.15 11.06 -51.38
N ARG A 518 1.26 12.22 -50.73
CA ARG A 518 2.29 12.48 -49.72
C ARG A 518 1.84 12.01 -48.35
N VAL A 519 2.55 11.02 -47.79
CA VAL A 519 2.26 10.40 -46.50
C VAL A 519 3.25 10.88 -45.44
N LEU A 520 2.74 11.27 -44.28
CA LEU A 520 3.52 11.50 -43.05
C LEU A 520 3.10 10.47 -41.99
N ASP A 521 4.04 9.65 -41.53
CA ASP A 521 3.84 8.67 -40.45
C ASP A 521 4.58 9.13 -39.20
N ILE A 522 3.84 9.52 -38.16
CA ILE A 522 4.37 10.04 -36.90
C ILE A 522 4.44 8.90 -35.88
N GLY A 523 5.64 8.62 -35.39
CA GLY A 523 5.97 7.43 -34.60
C GLY A 523 5.95 6.17 -35.47
N CYS A 524 6.69 6.17 -36.58
CA CYS A 524 6.69 5.08 -37.54
C CYS A 524 7.28 3.76 -36.99
N GLY A 525 7.96 3.80 -35.84
CA GLY A 525 8.51 2.63 -35.16
C GLY A 525 9.44 1.83 -36.07
N THR A 526 9.29 0.51 -36.06
CA THR A 526 10.02 -0.43 -36.93
C THR A 526 9.54 -0.43 -38.39
N GLY A 527 8.61 0.46 -38.76
CA GLY A 527 8.10 0.60 -40.12
C GLY A 527 6.98 -0.37 -40.50
N LEU A 528 6.25 -0.93 -39.52
CA LEU A 528 5.16 -1.90 -39.79
C LEU A 528 4.14 -1.41 -40.83
N LEU A 529 3.81 -0.12 -40.85
CA LEU A 529 2.98 0.47 -41.90
C LEU A 529 3.79 0.93 -43.11
N LEU A 530 4.97 1.51 -42.88
CA LEU A 530 5.89 1.99 -43.92
C LEU A 530 6.09 0.96 -45.04
N TRP A 531 6.46 -0.28 -44.70
CA TRP A 531 6.76 -1.33 -45.69
C TRP A 531 5.58 -1.70 -46.61
N ARG A 532 4.35 -1.32 -46.24
CA ARG A 532 3.12 -1.63 -46.98
C ARG A 532 2.52 -0.44 -47.70
N LEU A 533 2.73 0.77 -47.16
CA LEU A 533 2.19 2.01 -47.71
C LEU A 533 3.16 2.72 -48.64
N ALA A 534 4.46 2.69 -48.32
CA ALA A 534 5.49 3.39 -49.06
C ALA A 534 5.57 2.99 -50.56
N PRO A 535 5.48 1.70 -50.93
CA PRO A 535 5.56 1.30 -52.35
C PRO A 535 4.50 1.94 -53.25
N ASP A 536 3.33 2.25 -52.70
CA ASP A 536 2.20 2.84 -53.42
C ASP A 536 2.03 4.34 -53.09
N SER A 537 3.08 5.02 -52.62
CA SER A 537 3.03 6.45 -52.26
C SER A 537 3.92 7.31 -53.15
N ASP A 538 3.47 8.54 -53.47
CA ASP A 538 4.30 9.52 -54.20
C ASP A 538 5.51 9.97 -53.37
N ARG A 539 5.32 10.09 -52.05
CA ARG A 539 6.35 10.40 -51.07
C ARG A 539 5.95 9.88 -49.70
N TYR A 540 6.90 9.31 -48.97
CA TYR A 540 6.67 8.83 -47.61
C TYR A 540 7.67 9.46 -46.65
N ILE A 541 7.18 10.11 -45.59
CA ILE A 541 8.02 10.62 -44.52
C ILE A 541 7.66 9.89 -43.22
N GLY A 542 8.60 9.11 -42.69
CA GLY A 542 8.50 8.50 -41.37
C GLY A 542 9.24 9.33 -40.32
N THR A 543 8.60 9.64 -39.20
CA THR A 543 9.24 10.32 -38.07
C THR A 543 9.15 9.46 -36.83
N ASP A 544 10.21 9.40 -36.04
CA ASP A 544 10.20 8.75 -34.74
C ASP A 544 11.14 9.48 -33.79
N PHE A 545 10.82 9.51 -32.50
CA PHE A 545 11.63 10.18 -31.48
C PHE A 545 12.83 9.33 -31.03
N ALA A 546 12.78 8.01 -31.24
CA ALA A 546 13.87 7.08 -30.96
C ALA A 546 14.90 7.08 -32.11
N GLY A 547 16.08 7.66 -31.86
CA GLY A 547 17.13 7.78 -32.86
C GLY A 547 17.63 6.43 -33.37
N SER A 548 17.77 5.45 -32.49
CA SER A 548 18.22 4.10 -32.83
C SER A 548 17.28 3.38 -33.80
N VAL A 549 15.97 3.49 -33.59
CA VAL A 549 14.93 2.92 -34.45
C VAL A 549 15.02 3.51 -35.86
N VAL A 550 15.17 4.84 -35.96
CA VAL A 550 15.30 5.54 -37.24
C VAL A 550 16.59 5.14 -37.96
N GLU A 551 17.72 5.03 -37.25
CA GLU A 551 18.99 4.59 -37.83
C GLU A 551 18.90 3.17 -38.38
N ARG A 552 18.27 2.24 -37.65
CA ARG A 552 18.00 0.87 -38.12
C ARG A 552 17.14 0.86 -39.38
N LEU A 553 16.00 1.57 -39.36
CA LEU A 553 15.13 1.69 -40.52
C LEU A 553 15.86 2.25 -41.74
N ARG A 554 16.66 3.30 -41.56
CA ARG A 554 17.46 3.91 -42.63
C ARG A 554 18.46 2.91 -43.22
N GLY A 555 19.08 2.08 -42.38
CA GLY A 555 19.95 0.99 -42.81
C GLY A 555 19.23 -0.03 -43.70
N HIS A 556 18.02 -0.47 -43.31
CA HIS A 556 17.21 -1.39 -44.11
C HIS A 556 16.74 -0.77 -45.43
N LEU A 557 16.38 0.52 -45.44
CA LEU A 557 15.90 1.22 -46.63
C LEU A 557 17.01 1.50 -47.66
N ALA A 558 18.26 1.68 -47.22
CA ALA A 558 19.39 1.99 -48.10
C ALA A 558 19.67 0.91 -49.17
N GLY A 559 19.18 -0.32 -48.96
CA GLY A 559 19.35 -1.45 -49.88
C GLY A 559 18.26 -1.59 -50.95
N ASP A 560 17.18 -0.80 -50.90
CA ASP A 560 16.02 -0.96 -51.80
C ASP A 560 15.82 0.28 -52.70
N PRO A 561 16.23 0.23 -53.99
CA PRO A 561 16.03 1.33 -54.93
C PRO A 561 14.56 1.69 -55.17
N GLY A 562 13.63 0.76 -54.91
CA GLY A 562 12.19 0.97 -55.04
C GLY A 562 11.58 1.83 -53.95
N LEU A 563 12.35 2.16 -52.90
CA LEU A 563 11.92 2.99 -51.76
C LEU A 563 12.75 4.28 -51.61
N ALA A 564 13.41 4.73 -52.68
CA ALA A 564 14.24 5.95 -52.66
C ALA A 564 13.46 7.25 -52.34
N HIS A 565 12.13 7.24 -52.46
CA HIS A 565 11.22 8.34 -52.11
C HIS A 565 10.80 8.35 -50.63
N VAL A 566 11.29 7.39 -49.83
CA VAL A 566 11.06 7.29 -48.39
C VAL A 566 12.12 8.07 -47.61
N ASP A 567 11.69 8.93 -46.70
CA ASP A 567 12.56 9.73 -45.83
C ASP A 567 12.21 9.46 -44.36
N VAL A 568 13.15 8.87 -43.60
CA VAL A 568 12.97 8.59 -42.17
C VAL A 568 13.84 9.49 -41.30
N ARG A 569 13.23 10.12 -40.27
CA ARG A 569 13.85 11.18 -39.46
C ARG A 569 13.65 10.97 -37.97
N THR A 570 14.67 11.34 -37.21
CA THR A 570 14.57 11.45 -35.75
C THR A 570 13.91 12.77 -35.39
N GLN A 571 12.67 12.73 -34.91
CA GLN A 571 11.87 13.94 -34.67
C GLN A 571 10.79 13.69 -33.61
N GLU A 572 10.50 14.72 -32.81
CA GLU A 572 9.43 14.69 -31.81
C GLU A 572 8.06 14.76 -32.47
N ALA A 573 7.06 14.06 -31.91
CA ALA A 573 5.69 14.06 -32.46
C ALA A 573 5.02 15.45 -32.47
N THR A 574 5.49 16.38 -31.63
CA THR A 574 4.99 17.77 -31.57
C THR A 574 5.55 18.68 -32.66
N ASP A 575 6.51 18.20 -33.45
CA ASP A 575 7.14 18.93 -34.56
C ASP A 575 7.03 18.10 -35.85
N PRO A 576 5.86 18.09 -36.53
CA PRO A 576 5.66 17.26 -37.70
C PRO A 576 6.51 17.69 -38.90
N ALA A 577 7.06 16.71 -39.63
CA ALA A 577 7.94 16.97 -40.77
C ALA A 577 7.20 17.51 -42.00
N GLY A 578 7.47 18.77 -42.36
CA GLY A 578 6.97 19.36 -43.61
C GLY A 578 5.48 19.70 -43.57
N ARG A 579 4.90 20.00 -44.74
CA ARG A 579 3.49 20.39 -44.92
C ARG A 579 2.95 19.82 -46.22
N ASP A 580 1.64 19.97 -46.41
CA ASP A 580 0.88 19.60 -47.61
C ASP A 580 0.77 18.08 -47.81
N HIS A 581 0.68 17.32 -46.71
CA HIS A 581 0.50 15.87 -46.75
C HIS A 581 -0.95 15.48 -47.01
N ASP A 582 -1.17 14.50 -47.88
CA ASP A 582 -2.51 14.00 -48.20
C ASP A 582 -3.03 13.04 -47.13
N LEU A 583 -2.10 12.36 -46.45
CA LEU A 583 -2.38 11.45 -45.33
C LEU A 583 -1.35 11.65 -44.22
N VAL A 584 -1.82 11.95 -43.02
CA VAL A 584 -0.99 11.96 -41.80
C VAL A 584 -1.46 10.83 -40.89
N ILE A 585 -0.52 10.00 -40.41
CA ILE A 585 -0.79 8.80 -39.61
C ILE A 585 -0.17 8.98 -38.23
N LEU A 586 -0.97 8.70 -37.20
CA LEU A 586 -0.57 8.58 -35.80
C LEU A 586 -1.13 7.26 -35.28
N ASN A 587 -0.46 6.14 -35.54
CA ASN A 587 -1.01 4.82 -35.24
C ASN A 587 -0.29 4.16 -34.07
N SER A 588 -1.01 3.93 -32.96
CA SER A 588 -0.49 3.35 -31.73
C SER A 588 0.66 4.12 -31.08
N VAL A 589 0.55 5.45 -31.10
CA VAL A 589 1.50 6.37 -30.45
C VAL A 589 0.89 7.13 -29.27
N VAL A 590 -0.43 7.33 -29.29
CA VAL A 590 -1.16 8.16 -28.32
C VAL A 590 -0.94 7.67 -26.89
N GLN A 591 -0.86 6.36 -26.68
CA GLN A 591 -0.69 5.77 -25.36
C GLN A 591 0.61 6.18 -24.67
N HIS A 592 1.63 6.63 -25.42
CA HIS A 592 2.94 7.02 -24.89
C HIS A 592 3.04 8.51 -24.56
N PHE A 593 1.97 9.29 -24.73
CA PHE A 593 1.99 10.71 -24.44
C PHE A 593 1.79 10.99 -22.94
N PRO A 594 2.48 12.01 -22.39
CA PRO A 594 2.46 12.30 -20.95
C PRO A 594 1.08 12.76 -20.44
N ASP A 595 0.36 13.50 -21.28
CA ASP A 595 -0.94 14.08 -20.95
C ASP A 595 -1.70 14.52 -22.20
N VAL A 596 -2.95 14.94 -21.97
CA VAL A 596 -3.85 15.43 -23.01
C VAL A 596 -3.39 16.73 -23.67
N ALA A 597 -2.65 17.59 -22.95
CA ALA A 597 -2.14 18.83 -23.53
C ALA A 597 -1.03 18.55 -24.55
N TYR A 598 -0.22 17.52 -24.33
CA TYR A 598 0.74 17.01 -25.31
C TYR A 598 0.03 16.44 -26.53
N LEU A 599 -0.98 15.59 -26.34
CA LEU A 599 -1.81 15.06 -27.44
C LEU A 599 -2.42 16.19 -28.29
N GLU A 600 -2.97 17.21 -27.65
CA GLU A 600 -3.56 18.35 -28.36
C GLU A 600 -2.54 19.07 -29.24
N ARG A 601 -1.32 19.33 -28.75
CA ARG A 601 -0.24 19.92 -29.56
C ARG A 601 0.15 19.06 -30.76
N VAL A 602 0.27 17.74 -30.56
CA VAL A 602 0.59 16.78 -31.62
C VAL A 602 -0.50 16.79 -32.70
N LEU A 603 -1.78 16.72 -32.31
CA LEU A 603 -2.88 16.71 -33.27
C LEU A 603 -3.02 18.06 -34.00
N THR A 604 -2.82 19.20 -33.32
CA THR A 604 -2.78 20.51 -33.98
C THR A 604 -1.69 20.55 -35.04
N GLY A 605 -0.47 20.10 -34.70
CA GLY A 605 0.62 19.99 -35.66
C GLY A 605 0.28 19.09 -36.85
N ALA A 606 -0.29 17.90 -36.59
CA ALA A 606 -0.68 16.96 -37.64
C ALA A 606 -1.73 17.56 -38.60
N VAL A 607 -2.73 18.26 -38.07
CA VAL A 607 -3.75 18.97 -38.89
C VAL A 607 -3.13 20.12 -39.66
N GLU A 608 -2.14 20.83 -39.08
CA GLU A 608 -1.41 21.88 -39.79
C GLU A 608 -0.55 21.34 -40.94
N ALA A 609 0.06 20.17 -40.77
CA ALA A 609 0.90 19.51 -41.75
C ALA A 609 0.08 18.90 -42.91
N ALA A 610 -1.18 18.55 -42.69
CA ALA A 610 -2.07 18.03 -43.72
C ALA A 610 -2.46 19.11 -44.77
N SER A 611 -2.66 18.69 -46.02
CA SER A 611 -3.16 19.53 -47.11
C SER A 611 -4.61 19.94 -46.87
N SER A 612 -5.16 20.87 -47.66
CA SER A 612 -6.55 21.34 -47.49
C SER A 612 -7.61 20.25 -47.70
N THR A 613 -7.27 19.19 -48.43
CA THR A 613 -8.10 18.00 -48.67
C THR A 613 -7.54 16.74 -48.02
N GLY A 614 -6.46 16.88 -47.24
CA GLY A 614 -5.80 15.78 -46.55
C GLY A 614 -6.61 15.26 -45.37
N ARG A 615 -6.20 14.11 -44.83
CA ARG A 615 -6.84 13.49 -43.67
C ARG A 615 -5.81 13.06 -42.64
N VAL A 616 -6.16 13.17 -41.36
CA VAL A 616 -5.33 12.68 -40.25
C VAL A 616 -5.98 11.43 -39.66
N PHE A 617 -5.24 10.33 -39.67
CA PHE A 617 -5.63 9.07 -39.07
C PHE A 617 -4.96 8.92 -37.70
N VAL A 618 -5.74 8.78 -36.65
CA VAL A 618 -5.25 8.46 -35.30
C VAL A 618 -5.71 7.06 -34.96
N GLY A 619 -4.80 6.10 -35.03
CA GLY A 619 -5.11 4.70 -34.87
C GLY A 619 -4.78 4.16 -33.49
N ASP A 620 -5.54 3.15 -33.07
CA ASP A 620 -5.23 2.33 -31.90
C ASP A 620 -5.24 3.08 -30.56
N VAL A 621 -6.18 4.02 -30.41
CA VAL A 621 -6.34 4.84 -29.21
C VAL A 621 -6.93 4.02 -28.05
N PRO A 622 -6.29 3.97 -26.87
CA PRO A 622 -6.88 3.33 -25.68
C PRO A 622 -8.12 4.07 -25.18
N HIS A 623 -9.22 3.33 -25.00
CA HIS A 623 -10.47 3.87 -24.48
C HIS A 623 -10.45 4.00 -22.95
N ARG A 624 -10.77 5.20 -22.43
CA ARG A 624 -10.72 5.52 -21.00
C ARG A 624 -11.72 4.76 -20.14
N THR A 625 -13.00 4.74 -20.51
CA THR A 625 -14.06 4.10 -19.70
C THR A 625 -14.36 2.63 -20.05
N ALA A 626 -13.98 2.15 -21.24
CA ALA A 626 -14.21 0.76 -21.65
C ALA A 626 -13.18 -0.22 -21.04
N SER A 627 -11.95 0.24 -20.86
CA SER A 627 -10.86 -0.59 -20.38
C SER A 627 -10.95 -0.77 -18.86
N PRO A 628 -10.96 -1.99 -18.31
CA PRO A 628 -10.68 -2.18 -16.88
C PRO A 628 -9.30 -1.60 -16.63
N ALA A 629 -9.21 -0.52 -15.83
CA ALA A 629 -8.11 0.46 -15.83
C ALA A 629 -6.84 -0.04 -16.53
N GLY A 630 -6.58 0.44 -17.75
CA GLY A 630 -5.56 -0.13 -18.64
C GLY A 630 -4.13 -0.15 -18.07
N PRO A 631 -3.13 -0.55 -18.89
CA PRO A 631 -1.75 -0.69 -18.44
C PRO A 631 -1.27 0.57 -17.70
N PRO A 632 -0.61 0.44 -16.54
CA PRO A 632 -0.15 1.59 -15.79
C PRO A 632 0.77 2.45 -16.65
N GLY A 633 0.47 3.74 -16.73
CA GLY A 633 1.28 4.71 -17.45
C GLY A 633 0.88 5.02 -18.90
N GLU A 634 -0.12 4.35 -19.50
CA GLU A 634 -0.63 4.72 -20.84
C GLU A 634 -1.65 5.87 -20.79
N LEU A 635 -1.61 6.79 -21.76
CA LEU A 635 -2.69 7.78 -21.97
C LEU A 635 -3.93 7.11 -22.57
N GLN A 636 -5.07 7.35 -21.95
CA GLN A 636 -6.40 6.86 -22.34
C GLN A 636 -7.33 8.04 -22.57
N VAL A 637 -8.11 7.98 -23.63
CA VAL A 637 -8.93 9.10 -24.11
C VAL A 637 -10.33 8.61 -24.43
N ASP A 638 -11.35 9.24 -23.88
CA ASP A 638 -12.73 8.99 -24.32
C ASP A 638 -12.97 9.55 -25.73
N PRO A 639 -13.77 8.87 -26.57
CA PRO A 639 -14.11 9.34 -27.91
C PRO A 639 -14.64 10.78 -27.97
N GLY A 640 -15.44 11.20 -26.98
CA GLY A 640 -15.98 12.55 -26.89
C GLY A 640 -14.92 13.65 -26.89
N TRP A 641 -13.69 13.36 -26.44
CA TRP A 641 -12.61 14.34 -26.43
C TRP A 641 -12.16 14.70 -27.85
N PHE A 642 -12.09 13.73 -28.77
CA PHE A 642 -11.76 14.00 -30.18
C PHE A 642 -12.84 14.80 -30.89
N VAL A 643 -14.10 14.60 -30.48
CA VAL A 643 -15.25 15.39 -30.98
C VAL A 643 -15.10 16.84 -30.53
N ASP A 644 -14.82 17.07 -29.25
CA ASP A 644 -14.57 18.41 -28.70
C ASP A 644 -13.35 19.08 -29.35
N PHE A 645 -12.28 18.32 -29.62
CA PHE A 645 -11.11 18.80 -30.35
C PHE A 645 -11.47 19.25 -31.78
N ALA A 646 -12.21 18.43 -32.52
CA ALA A 646 -12.63 18.76 -33.89
C ALA A 646 -13.56 19.98 -33.93
N VAL A 647 -14.49 20.11 -32.97
CA VAL A 647 -15.38 21.29 -32.87
C VAL A 647 -14.59 22.58 -32.59
N ARG A 648 -13.51 22.51 -31.80
CA ARG A 648 -12.69 23.68 -31.45
C ARG A 648 -11.69 24.06 -32.55
N HIS A 649 -11.30 23.11 -33.40
CA HIS A 649 -10.21 23.31 -34.36
C HIS A 649 -10.72 23.82 -35.72
N PRO A 650 -10.29 25.00 -36.19
CA PRO A 650 -10.93 25.70 -37.32
C PRO A 650 -10.77 25.05 -38.70
N ARG A 651 -9.83 24.10 -38.85
CA ARG A 651 -9.60 23.37 -40.11
C ARG A 651 -10.33 22.02 -40.21
N LEU A 652 -10.91 21.54 -39.11
CA LEU A 652 -11.54 20.22 -39.05
C LEU A 652 -13.02 20.34 -39.36
N ARG A 653 -13.49 19.50 -40.29
CA ARG A 653 -14.90 19.37 -40.66
C ARG A 653 -15.63 18.43 -39.69
N ARG A 654 -15.00 17.29 -39.38
CA ARG A 654 -15.57 16.27 -38.48
C ARG A 654 -14.49 15.32 -37.94
N ALA A 655 -14.79 14.72 -36.78
CA ALA A 655 -14.08 13.55 -36.26
C ALA A 655 -14.99 12.31 -36.38
N ARG A 656 -14.50 11.25 -37.01
CA ARG A 656 -15.19 9.95 -37.06
C ARG A 656 -14.54 9.00 -36.08
N ILE A 657 -15.33 8.48 -35.13
CA ILE A 657 -14.90 7.53 -34.11
C ILE A 657 -15.24 6.13 -34.56
N LEU A 658 -14.26 5.22 -34.55
CA LEU A 658 -14.34 3.99 -35.31
C LEU A 658 -13.92 2.80 -34.45
N PRO A 659 -14.85 1.89 -34.10
CA PRO A 659 -14.48 0.65 -33.43
C PRO A 659 -13.55 -0.21 -34.27
N LYS A 660 -12.65 -0.96 -33.61
CA LYS A 660 -11.76 -1.92 -34.29
C LYS A 660 -12.57 -3.01 -34.98
N THR A 661 -12.17 -3.34 -36.21
CA THR A 661 -12.75 -4.39 -37.04
C THR A 661 -11.94 -5.67 -36.86
N GLY A 662 -12.53 -6.70 -36.26
CA GLY A 662 -11.88 -7.98 -35.98
C GLY A 662 -12.75 -8.86 -35.08
N THR A 663 -12.67 -10.18 -35.25
CA THR A 663 -13.39 -11.15 -34.42
C THR A 663 -12.50 -11.75 -33.33
N ALA A 664 -11.18 -11.53 -33.41
CA ALA A 664 -10.25 -12.03 -32.41
C ALA A 664 -10.46 -11.33 -31.07
N ASP A 665 -10.42 -12.14 -30.03
CA ASP A 665 -10.67 -11.73 -28.68
C ASP A 665 -9.42 -11.14 -28.02
N THR A 666 -9.10 -9.88 -28.36
CA THR A 666 -7.85 -9.23 -27.97
C THR A 666 -8.10 -7.90 -27.27
N VAL A 667 -7.17 -7.48 -26.38
CA VAL A 667 -7.21 -6.16 -25.72
C VAL A 667 -7.36 -5.03 -26.74
N MET A 668 -6.70 -5.15 -27.90
CA MET A 668 -6.75 -4.17 -28.98
C MET A 668 -8.16 -4.07 -29.58
N ASN A 669 -8.82 -5.20 -29.85
CA ASN A 669 -10.17 -5.22 -30.42
C ASN A 669 -11.28 -4.88 -29.41
N ARG A 670 -11.03 -5.13 -28.11
CA ARG A 670 -11.97 -4.86 -27.02
C ARG A 670 -11.97 -3.40 -26.58
N TYR A 671 -10.78 -2.81 -26.42
CA TYR A 671 -10.60 -1.57 -25.64
C TYR A 671 -9.91 -0.45 -26.39
N ARG A 672 -9.66 -0.60 -27.70
CA ARG A 672 -9.07 0.45 -28.55
C ARG A 672 -9.99 0.83 -29.70
N TYR A 673 -9.78 2.01 -30.26
CA TYR A 673 -10.55 2.55 -31.38
C TYR A 673 -9.66 3.41 -32.30
N ASP A 674 -10.18 3.70 -33.49
CA ASP A 674 -9.53 4.56 -34.47
C ASP A 674 -10.32 5.85 -34.66
N VAL A 675 -9.64 6.91 -35.10
CA VAL A 675 -10.23 8.22 -35.35
C VAL A 675 -9.78 8.72 -36.72
N TRP A 676 -10.73 9.14 -37.56
CA TRP A 676 -10.44 9.99 -38.72
C TRP A 676 -10.76 11.44 -38.38
N LEU A 677 -9.76 12.31 -38.46
CA LEU A 677 -9.94 13.75 -38.44
C LEU A 677 -9.95 14.23 -39.89
N GLU A 678 -11.13 14.64 -40.38
CA GLU A 678 -11.32 15.05 -41.76
C GLU A 678 -11.26 16.57 -41.88
N LEU A 679 -10.40 17.06 -42.77
CA LEU A 679 -10.23 18.49 -43.04
C LEU A 679 -11.21 18.95 -44.13
N GLY A 680 -11.56 20.23 -44.12
CA GLY A 680 -12.37 20.85 -45.16
C GLY A 680 -13.20 22.03 -44.63
N ALA A 681 -13.90 22.71 -45.55
CA ALA A 681 -14.92 23.68 -45.17
C ALA A 681 -16.19 22.99 -44.66
N ASP A 682 -16.91 23.61 -43.74
CA ASP A 682 -18.26 23.19 -43.33
C ASP A 682 -19.19 23.19 -44.55
N ALA A 683 -19.38 22.02 -45.15
CA ALA A 683 -20.43 21.82 -46.14
C ALA A 683 -21.74 21.54 -45.39
N ASP A 684 -22.58 22.57 -45.27
CA ASP A 684 -23.98 22.52 -44.83
C ASP A 684 -24.31 21.49 -43.72
N ASP A 685 -23.53 21.49 -42.63
CA ASP A 685 -23.76 20.67 -41.41
C ASP A 685 -24.80 21.32 -40.48
N THR A 686 -25.72 22.12 -41.02
CA THR A 686 -26.74 22.88 -40.27
C THR A 686 -28.01 22.08 -39.97
N GLY A 687 -28.04 20.81 -40.40
CA GLY A 687 -29.16 19.90 -40.15
C GLY A 687 -29.32 19.52 -38.68
N HIS A 688 -30.54 19.23 -38.25
CA HIS A 688 -30.81 18.68 -36.93
C HIS A 688 -30.22 17.25 -36.81
N PRO A 689 -29.87 16.78 -35.61
CA PRO A 689 -29.46 15.39 -35.43
C PRO A 689 -30.57 14.43 -35.91
N PRO A 690 -30.21 13.28 -36.50
CA PRO A 690 -31.18 12.27 -36.94
C PRO A 690 -32.07 11.78 -35.80
N ALA A 691 -33.20 11.14 -36.15
CA ALA A 691 -34.00 10.43 -35.16
C ALA A 691 -33.19 9.30 -34.50
N THR A 692 -33.30 9.19 -33.18
CA THR A 692 -32.62 8.17 -32.37
C THR A 692 -33.60 7.16 -31.82
N VAL A 693 -33.22 5.88 -31.84
CA VAL A 693 -33.94 4.78 -31.20
C VAL A 693 -32.98 4.02 -30.28
N ASP A 694 -33.44 3.63 -29.10
CA ASP A 694 -32.67 2.77 -28.20
C ASP A 694 -32.78 1.30 -28.63
N TRP A 695 -31.69 0.54 -28.49
CA TRP A 695 -31.64 -0.88 -28.84
C TRP A 695 -32.75 -1.71 -28.17
N SER A 696 -33.19 -1.36 -26.96
CA SER A 696 -34.29 -2.05 -26.27
C SER A 696 -35.64 -1.91 -26.97
N ALA A 697 -35.80 -0.91 -27.84
CA ALA A 697 -36.98 -0.67 -28.66
C ALA A 697 -36.78 -1.09 -30.12
N PHE A 698 -35.67 -1.77 -30.45
CA PHE A 698 -35.37 -2.21 -31.80
C PHE A 698 -36.26 -3.39 -32.22
N ASP A 699 -37.01 -3.23 -33.32
CA ASP A 699 -37.97 -4.21 -33.83
C ASP A 699 -37.94 -4.32 -35.38
N ASP A 700 -38.76 -5.23 -35.93
CA ASP A 700 -38.83 -5.45 -37.38
C ASP A 700 -39.44 -4.28 -38.18
N THR A 701 -40.13 -3.33 -37.53
CA THR A 701 -40.65 -2.13 -38.20
C THR A 701 -39.57 -1.08 -38.43
N LEU A 702 -38.55 -1.05 -37.57
CA LEU A 702 -37.35 -0.21 -37.71
C LEU A 702 -36.35 -0.74 -38.76
N ARG A 703 -36.57 -1.96 -39.28
CA ARG A 703 -35.87 -2.50 -40.46
C ARG A 703 -36.36 -1.88 -41.77
N GLN A 704 -37.44 -1.10 -41.75
CA GLN A 704 -37.99 -0.42 -42.93
C GLN A 704 -37.15 0.79 -43.37
N PRO A 705 -37.38 1.33 -44.58
CA PRO A 705 -36.60 2.45 -45.07
C PRO A 705 -36.75 3.77 -44.33
N HIS A 706 -35.70 4.15 -43.60
CA HIS A 706 -35.49 5.49 -43.06
C HIS A 706 -34.48 6.28 -43.90
N ASP A 707 -34.62 7.60 -43.96
CA ASP A 707 -33.65 8.49 -44.62
C ASP A 707 -32.33 8.55 -43.84
N GLU A 708 -32.44 8.80 -42.52
CA GLU A 708 -31.38 8.77 -41.52
C GLU A 708 -31.96 8.26 -40.19
N LEU A 709 -31.35 7.24 -39.59
CA LEU A 709 -31.76 6.67 -38.29
C LEU A 709 -30.51 6.31 -37.49
N ILE A 710 -30.52 6.61 -36.20
CA ILE A 710 -29.46 6.18 -35.28
C ILE A 710 -30.03 5.24 -34.25
N VAL A 711 -29.39 4.07 -34.12
CA VAL A 711 -29.68 3.10 -33.06
C VAL A 711 -28.59 3.22 -32.01
N THR A 712 -29.01 3.50 -30.78
CA THR A 712 -28.15 3.75 -29.61
C THR A 712 -28.27 2.61 -28.60
N GLY A 713 -27.34 2.54 -27.65
CA GLY A 713 -27.43 1.56 -26.55
C GLY A 713 -27.18 0.11 -26.97
N ILE A 714 -26.55 -0.13 -28.13
CA ILE A 714 -26.25 -1.48 -28.62
C ILE A 714 -25.18 -2.09 -27.71
N PRO A 715 -25.45 -3.21 -27.00
CA PRO A 715 -24.50 -3.79 -26.06
C PRO A 715 -23.21 -4.24 -26.75
N ASN A 716 -22.05 -3.82 -26.22
CA ASN A 716 -20.76 -4.30 -26.71
C ASN A 716 -20.36 -5.59 -25.99
N ALA A 717 -20.63 -6.72 -26.62
CA ALA A 717 -20.29 -8.05 -26.08
C ALA A 717 -18.77 -8.25 -25.84
N ARG A 718 -17.89 -7.43 -26.44
CA ARG A 718 -16.43 -7.54 -26.28
C ARG A 718 -15.93 -7.05 -24.92
N VAL A 719 -16.72 -6.23 -24.22
CA VAL A 719 -16.31 -5.56 -22.96
C VAL A 719 -17.22 -5.89 -21.79
N LEU A 720 -18.41 -6.42 -22.05
CA LEU A 720 -19.35 -6.85 -21.02
C LEU A 720 -18.95 -8.21 -20.42
N PRO A 721 -19.22 -8.49 -19.14
CA PRO A 721 -18.89 -9.76 -18.51
C PRO A 721 -19.62 -10.94 -19.17
N ASP A 722 -18.96 -12.10 -19.27
CA ASP A 722 -19.56 -13.35 -19.74
C ASP A 722 -20.66 -13.79 -18.76
N GLY A 723 -21.93 -13.50 -19.09
CA GLY A 723 -23.06 -13.81 -18.21
C GLY A 723 -24.42 -13.37 -18.73
N ASP A 724 -24.48 -12.30 -19.54
CA ASP A 724 -25.73 -11.88 -20.20
C ASP A 724 -25.69 -12.34 -21.66
N GLY A 725 -26.18 -13.56 -21.90
CA GLY A 725 -26.31 -14.15 -23.24
C GLY A 725 -27.17 -13.30 -24.18
N ARG A 726 -26.58 -12.29 -24.81
CA ARG A 726 -27.10 -11.61 -25.98
C ARG A 726 -26.23 -12.00 -27.16
N ALA A 727 -26.87 -12.60 -28.17
CA ALA A 727 -26.36 -12.81 -29.52
C ALA A 727 -25.67 -11.54 -30.05
N PRO A 728 -24.85 -11.57 -31.12
CA PRO A 728 -24.06 -10.42 -31.52
C PRO A 728 -24.97 -9.25 -31.96
N ALA A 729 -25.38 -8.43 -30.99
CA ALA A 729 -26.32 -7.32 -31.17
C ALA A 729 -25.82 -6.34 -32.23
N LEU A 730 -24.50 -6.19 -32.31
CA LEU A 730 -23.86 -5.43 -33.39
C LEU A 730 -24.01 -6.11 -34.75
N ASP A 731 -23.85 -7.43 -34.86
CA ASP A 731 -24.04 -8.15 -36.14
C ASP A 731 -25.52 -8.14 -36.56
N GLU A 732 -26.46 -8.22 -35.61
CA GLU A 732 -27.90 -8.07 -35.86
C GLU A 732 -28.24 -6.65 -36.35
N ALA A 733 -27.63 -5.63 -35.76
CA ALA A 733 -27.75 -4.25 -36.23
C ALA A 733 -27.14 -4.08 -37.64
N LEU A 734 -26.00 -4.71 -37.92
CA LEU A 734 -25.30 -4.61 -39.21
C LEU A 734 -25.96 -5.45 -40.32
N ALA A 735 -26.82 -6.41 -40.00
CA ALA A 735 -27.49 -7.28 -40.97
C ALA A 735 -28.59 -6.57 -41.82
N ILE A 736 -28.87 -5.29 -41.55
CA ILE A 736 -29.77 -4.49 -42.38
C ILE A 736 -29.03 -4.06 -43.66
N ASP A 737 -29.55 -4.45 -44.83
CA ASP A 737 -28.95 -4.21 -46.16
C ASP A 737 -28.95 -2.71 -46.54
N ARG A 738 -28.06 -1.94 -45.91
CA ARG A 738 -27.91 -0.48 -46.02
C ARG A 738 -26.47 -0.05 -45.76
N HIS A 739 -26.14 1.19 -46.14
CA HIS A 739 -24.89 1.81 -45.71
C HIS A 739 -24.98 2.18 -44.22
N THR A 740 -24.03 1.65 -43.44
CA THR A 740 -23.95 1.81 -41.99
C THR A 740 -22.65 2.52 -41.59
N GLU A 741 -22.74 3.39 -40.59
CA GLU A 741 -21.57 3.91 -39.86
C GLU A 741 -21.69 3.47 -38.40
N VAL A 742 -20.64 2.83 -37.88
CA VAL A 742 -20.58 2.37 -36.48
C VAL A 742 -19.65 3.28 -35.69
N SER A 743 -20.11 3.73 -34.53
CA SER A 743 -19.31 4.51 -33.58
C SER A 743 -19.34 3.86 -32.19
N TRP A 744 -18.31 4.13 -31.40
CA TRP A 744 -18.43 4.01 -29.95
C TRP A 744 -19.38 5.09 -29.43
N THR A 745 -20.14 4.77 -28.39
CA THR A 745 -20.93 5.78 -27.68
C THR A 745 -19.98 6.80 -27.05
N ALA A 746 -20.29 8.09 -27.16
CA ALA A 746 -19.41 9.16 -26.69
C ALA A 746 -19.13 9.17 -25.18
N GLN A 747 -19.91 8.44 -24.36
CA GLN A 747 -19.85 8.51 -22.89
C GLN A 747 -19.74 7.17 -22.15
N ALA A 748 -20.04 6.03 -22.79
CA ALA A 748 -20.06 4.73 -22.14
C ALA A 748 -19.28 3.72 -22.97
N GLY A 749 -18.13 3.28 -22.44
CA GLY A 749 -17.30 2.26 -23.06
C GLY A 749 -17.90 0.85 -23.10
N THR A 750 -19.21 0.70 -22.91
CA THR A 750 -19.92 -0.59 -22.88
C THR A 750 -20.93 -0.75 -24.02
N THR A 751 -21.13 0.26 -24.85
CA THR A 751 -22.11 0.24 -25.94
C THR A 751 -21.58 0.83 -27.23
N PHE A 752 -22.21 0.43 -28.35
CA PHE A 752 -22.02 1.00 -29.67
C PHE A 752 -23.26 1.78 -30.12
N GLU A 753 -23.05 2.60 -31.15
CA GLU A 753 -24.10 3.29 -31.89
C GLU A 753 -23.95 2.98 -33.39
N VAL A 754 -25.07 2.76 -34.09
CA VAL A 754 -25.09 2.49 -35.54
C VAL A 754 -26.00 3.51 -36.22
N CYS A 755 -25.48 4.18 -37.26
CA CYS A 755 -26.26 5.05 -38.13
C CYS A 755 -26.57 4.36 -39.45
N TYR A 756 -27.83 4.40 -39.87
CA TYR A 756 -28.30 3.94 -41.18
C TYR A 756 -28.64 5.14 -42.06
N ALA A 757 -28.12 5.15 -43.30
CA ALA A 757 -28.47 6.17 -44.29
C ALA A 757 -28.42 5.64 -45.72
N ALA A 758 -28.89 6.46 -46.66
CA ALA A 758 -28.95 6.13 -48.09
C ALA A 758 -27.57 6.07 -48.79
N SER A 759 -26.50 6.58 -48.17
CA SER A 759 -25.12 6.49 -48.68
C SER A 759 -24.10 6.52 -47.54
N PRO A 760 -22.85 6.06 -47.74
CA PRO A 760 -21.81 6.11 -46.71
C PRO A 760 -21.52 7.54 -46.22
N GLU A 761 -21.48 8.53 -47.12
CA GLU A 761 -21.19 9.93 -46.72
C GLU A 761 -22.34 10.55 -45.94
N ARG A 762 -23.59 10.19 -46.25
CA ARG A 762 -24.75 10.57 -45.43
C ARG A 762 -24.70 9.93 -44.05
N ALA A 763 -24.35 8.64 -43.96
CA ALA A 763 -24.23 7.94 -42.67
C ALA A 763 -23.15 8.58 -41.79
N ALA A 764 -21.97 8.88 -42.35
CA ALA A 764 -20.89 9.54 -41.62
C ALA A 764 -21.27 10.96 -41.14
N THR A 765 -21.99 11.72 -41.97
CA THR A 765 -22.44 13.09 -41.62
C THR A 765 -23.56 13.07 -40.57
N ALA A 766 -24.50 12.13 -40.69
CA ALA A 766 -25.57 11.92 -39.72
C ALA A 766 -25.02 11.46 -38.35
N MET A 767 -24.07 10.52 -38.35
CA MET A 767 -23.35 10.10 -37.15
C MET A 767 -22.59 11.25 -36.50
N TRP A 768 -21.89 12.08 -37.29
CA TRP A 768 -21.20 13.27 -36.79
C TRP A 768 -22.15 14.24 -36.08
N ARG A 769 -23.29 14.59 -36.70
CA ARG A 769 -24.30 15.47 -36.08
C ARG A 769 -24.80 14.94 -34.74
N HIS A 770 -25.03 13.64 -34.66
CA HIS A 770 -25.45 12.98 -33.42
C HIS A 770 -24.38 13.02 -32.35
N VAL A 771 -23.20 12.47 -32.63
CA VAL A 771 -22.10 12.38 -31.66
C VAL A 771 -21.69 13.77 -31.19
N ARG A 772 -21.67 14.79 -32.06
CA ARG A 772 -21.43 16.19 -31.69
C ARG A 772 -22.50 16.74 -30.74
N SER A 773 -23.77 16.37 -30.93
CA SER A 773 -24.88 16.84 -30.10
C SER A 773 -24.96 16.15 -28.72
N THR A 774 -24.47 14.91 -28.63
CA THR A 774 -24.54 14.06 -27.43
C THR A 774 -23.24 14.03 -26.64
N ALA A 775 -22.09 14.30 -27.27
CA ALA A 775 -20.81 14.42 -26.59
C ALA A 775 -20.88 15.56 -25.56
N ARG A 776 -20.60 15.24 -24.30
CA ARG A 776 -20.42 16.21 -23.22
C ARG A 776 -19.07 15.95 -22.55
N GLY A 777 -18.05 16.72 -22.94
CA GLY A 777 -16.76 16.82 -22.25
C GLY A 777 -16.06 15.46 -22.05
N GLY A 778 -15.42 14.95 -23.09
CA GLY A 778 -14.68 13.67 -22.99
C GLY A 778 -13.56 13.72 -21.95
N THR A 779 -13.40 12.65 -21.16
CA THR A 779 -12.37 12.59 -20.11
C THR A 779 -11.10 11.88 -20.58
N THR A 780 -9.99 12.20 -19.93
CA THR A 780 -8.72 11.50 -20.09
C THR A 780 -8.20 11.08 -18.73
N ASN A 781 -7.38 10.03 -18.67
CA ASN A 781 -6.58 9.77 -17.47
C ASN A 781 -5.37 10.73 -17.43
N ARG A 782 -4.58 10.63 -16.36
CA ARG A 782 -3.41 11.49 -16.12
C ARG A 782 -2.16 10.64 -15.84
N PRO A 783 -1.54 10.01 -16.85
CA PRO A 783 -0.48 9.03 -16.62
C PRO A 783 0.78 9.67 -16.01
N LEU A 784 1.22 10.84 -16.51
CA LEU A 784 2.35 11.56 -15.92
C LEU A 784 2.06 12.01 -14.49
N ALA A 785 0.95 12.73 -14.27
CA ALA A 785 0.61 13.25 -12.96
C ALA A 785 0.36 12.13 -11.94
N GLY A 786 -0.27 11.03 -12.36
CA GLY A 786 -0.42 9.83 -11.55
C GLY A 786 0.92 9.26 -11.11
N ARG A 787 1.87 9.12 -12.04
CA ARG A 787 3.22 8.64 -11.73
C ARG A 787 3.96 9.57 -10.76
N SER A 788 3.99 10.87 -11.03
CA SER A 788 4.62 11.86 -10.16
C SER A 788 3.99 11.86 -8.76
N ALA A 789 2.66 11.73 -8.68
CA ALA A 789 1.94 11.65 -7.40
C ALA A 789 2.31 10.38 -6.61
N VAL A 790 2.38 9.21 -7.26
CA VAL A 790 2.77 7.95 -6.59
C VAL A 790 4.22 8.02 -6.09
N ASP A 791 5.14 8.51 -6.91
CA ASP A 791 6.55 8.65 -6.55
C ASP A 791 6.73 9.61 -5.36
N ALA A 792 6.10 10.79 -5.43
CA ALA A 792 6.14 11.77 -4.35
C ALA A 792 5.45 11.25 -3.07
N ALA A 793 4.35 10.50 -3.21
CA ALA A 793 3.64 9.86 -2.11
C ALA A 793 4.52 8.84 -1.37
N ARG A 794 5.18 7.93 -2.11
CA ARG A 794 6.11 6.95 -1.52
C ARG A 794 7.23 7.66 -0.78
N GLU A 795 7.83 8.69 -1.37
CA GLU A 795 8.90 9.44 -0.73
C GLU A 795 8.43 10.18 0.54
N ALA A 796 7.27 10.82 0.49
CA ALA A 796 6.70 11.53 1.64
C ALA A 796 6.45 10.59 2.82
N VAL A 797 5.88 9.41 2.56
CA VAL A 797 5.64 8.38 3.59
C VAL A 797 6.96 7.83 4.12
N ARG A 798 7.91 7.47 3.25
CA ARG A 798 9.23 6.93 3.62
C ARG A 798 10.01 7.86 4.54
N ARG A 799 9.93 9.17 4.31
CA ARG A 799 10.63 10.19 5.12
C ARG A 799 10.01 10.43 6.49
N ARG A 800 8.70 10.27 6.65
CA ARG A 800 7.96 10.78 7.82
C ARG A 800 7.29 9.70 8.66
N LEU A 801 7.02 8.54 8.06
CA LEU A 801 6.27 7.46 8.69
C LEU A 801 7.13 6.19 8.79
N PRO A 802 6.91 5.34 9.81
CA PRO A 802 7.54 4.04 9.90
C PRO A 802 7.21 3.16 8.68
N SER A 803 8.09 2.20 8.38
CA SER A 803 7.98 1.32 7.20
C SER A 803 6.67 0.52 7.17
N TYR A 804 6.12 0.12 8.33
CA TYR A 804 4.85 -0.62 8.41
C TYR A 804 3.61 0.23 8.05
N MET A 805 3.74 1.56 7.96
CA MET A 805 2.69 2.46 7.48
C MET A 805 2.76 2.73 5.97
N MET A 806 3.76 2.17 5.26
CA MET A 806 3.85 2.28 3.81
C MET A 806 2.72 1.51 3.13
N PRO A 807 1.87 2.16 2.32
CA PRO A 807 0.91 1.45 1.47
C PRO A 807 1.62 0.49 0.51
N ALA A 808 1.11 -0.74 0.40
CA ALA A 808 1.62 -1.74 -0.53
C ALA A 808 1.06 -1.57 -1.96
N ALA A 809 -0.06 -0.84 -2.10
CA ALA A 809 -0.67 -0.52 -3.39
C ALA A 809 -1.00 0.99 -3.48
N PHE A 810 -0.87 1.57 -4.67
CA PHE A 810 -1.12 2.99 -4.94
C PHE A 810 -1.99 3.17 -6.18
N THR A 811 -3.31 3.26 -6.00
CA THR A 811 -4.25 3.43 -7.09
C THR A 811 -4.46 4.91 -7.40
N VAL A 812 -4.19 5.34 -8.63
CA VAL A 812 -4.48 6.70 -9.10
C VAL A 812 -5.93 6.79 -9.57
N LEU A 813 -6.67 7.79 -9.08
CA LEU A 813 -8.05 8.09 -9.43
C LEU A 813 -8.18 9.53 -9.95
N ASP A 814 -9.17 9.77 -10.82
CA ASP A 814 -9.47 11.14 -11.29
C ASP A 814 -10.14 11.97 -10.18
N ALA A 815 -10.96 11.29 -9.36
CA ALA A 815 -11.62 11.84 -8.18
C ALA A 815 -11.92 10.71 -7.18
N LEU A 816 -12.00 11.05 -5.89
CA LEU A 816 -12.50 10.13 -4.88
C LEU A 816 -14.02 9.96 -5.03
N PRO A 817 -14.55 8.73 -4.95
CA PRO A 817 -15.99 8.51 -4.93
C PRO A 817 -16.60 9.17 -3.69
N LEU A 818 -17.74 9.84 -3.86
CA LEU A 818 -18.45 10.53 -2.79
C LEU A 818 -19.83 9.91 -2.58
N ASN A 819 -20.26 9.80 -1.32
CA ASN A 819 -21.63 9.43 -0.99
C ASN A 819 -22.59 10.64 -1.14
N SER A 820 -23.89 10.42 -0.95
CA SER A 820 -24.92 11.47 -1.05
C SER A 820 -24.74 12.65 -0.08
N SER A 821 -23.91 12.51 0.97
CA SER A 821 -23.56 13.58 1.90
C SER A 821 -22.29 14.35 1.51
N GLY A 822 -21.64 14.01 0.40
CA GLY A 822 -20.41 14.64 -0.07
C GLY A 822 -19.14 14.17 0.64
N LYS A 823 -19.21 13.10 1.45
CA LYS A 823 -18.04 12.48 2.09
C LYS A 823 -17.51 11.34 1.21
N VAL A 824 -16.22 11.02 1.34
CA VAL A 824 -15.60 9.89 0.63
C VAL A 824 -16.34 8.59 0.93
N ASP A 825 -16.78 7.92 -0.12
CA ASP A 825 -17.39 6.59 -0.06
C ASP A 825 -16.32 5.52 -0.23
N ARG A 826 -15.80 5.03 0.90
CA ARG A 826 -14.75 3.99 0.89
C ARG A 826 -15.22 2.65 0.33
N PHE A 827 -16.54 2.38 0.31
CA PHE A 827 -17.08 1.14 -0.25
C PHE A 827 -17.18 1.18 -1.78
N ALA A 828 -17.23 2.38 -2.36
CA ALA A 828 -17.23 2.60 -3.80
C ALA A 828 -15.80 2.71 -4.39
N LEU A 829 -14.75 2.59 -3.56
CA LEU A 829 -13.38 2.54 -4.06
C LEU A 829 -13.15 1.26 -4.88
N PRO A 830 -12.44 1.33 -6.02
CA PRO A 830 -12.12 0.15 -6.80
C PRO A 830 -11.19 -0.77 -6.02
N ALA A 831 -11.23 -2.08 -6.31
CA ALA A 831 -10.33 -3.04 -5.67
C ALA A 831 -8.85 -2.61 -5.82
N PRO A 832 -8.03 -2.65 -4.75
CA PRO A 832 -6.62 -2.28 -4.84
C PRO A 832 -5.85 -3.16 -5.83
N ARG A 833 -4.90 -2.55 -6.55
CA ARG A 833 -4.00 -3.26 -7.46
C ARG A 833 -2.72 -3.64 -6.75
N TRP A 834 -2.76 -4.78 -6.06
CA TRP A 834 -1.58 -5.32 -5.38
C TRP A 834 -0.50 -5.70 -6.41
N GLY A 835 0.73 -5.18 -6.26
CA GLY A 835 1.89 -5.57 -7.07
C GLY A 835 1.94 -5.06 -8.52
N GLN A 836 1.01 -4.21 -8.97
CA GLN A 836 1.02 -3.67 -10.35
C GLN A 836 1.64 -2.27 -10.48
N ASP A 837 1.69 -1.47 -9.40
CA ASP A 837 2.33 -0.13 -9.38
C ASP A 837 3.81 -0.20 -8.97
N VAL A 838 4.44 -1.30 -9.35
CA VAL A 838 5.83 -1.60 -9.09
C VAL A 838 6.67 -0.84 -10.10
N ARG A 839 7.51 0.07 -9.61
CA ARG A 839 8.61 0.62 -10.43
C ARG A 839 9.45 -0.57 -10.91
N ARG A 840 9.34 -0.90 -12.19
CA ARG A 840 10.43 -1.55 -12.90
C ARG A 840 11.34 -0.43 -13.39
N ALA A 841 12.58 -0.40 -12.91
CA ALA A 841 13.59 0.36 -13.63
C ALA A 841 13.69 -0.21 -15.06
N ALA A 842 14.35 0.50 -15.98
CA ALA A 842 14.75 -0.12 -17.25
C ALA A 842 15.43 -1.46 -16.92
N TYR A 843 14.95 -2.55 -17.52
CA TYR A 843 15.38 -3.89 -17.12
C TYR A 843 16.87 -4.03 -17.43
N VAL A 844 17.67 -4.15 -16.38
CA VAL A 844 19.08 -4.51 -16.51
C VAL A 844 19.20 -5.98 -16.14
N ALA A 845 19.56 -6.80 -17.12
CA ALA A 845 19.72 -8.24 -16.92
C ALA A 845 20.80 -8.55 -15.86
N PRO A 846 20.63 -9.64 -15.10
CA PRO A 846 21.68 -10.18 -14.25
C PRO A 846 23.00 -10.36 -15.01
N ARG A 847 24.10 -9.85 -14.43
CA ARG A 847 25.44 -9.84 -15.03
C ARG A 847 26.32 -10.97 -14.52
N THR A 848 25.93 -11.58 -13.39
CA THR A 848 26.66 -12.67 -12.73
C THR A 848 25.71 -13.79 -12.31
N ASP A 849 26.24 -15.00 -12.11
CA ASP A 849 25.44 -16.15 -11.65
C ASP A 849 24.75 -15.89 -10.29
N VAL A 850 25.40 -15.12 -9.41
CA VAL A 850 24.82 -14.73 -8.11
C VAL A 850 23.67 -13.76 -8.30
N GLU A 851 23.83 -12.75 -9.16
CA GLU A 851 22.74 -11.84 -9.51
C GLU A 851 21.58 -12.59 -10.18
N GLN A 852 21.85 -13.55 -11.06
CA GLN A 852 20.82 -14.32 -11.75
C GLN A 852 20.01 -15.14 -10.76
N LEU A 853 20.69 -15.87 -9.88
CA LEU A 853 20.03 -16.66 -8.84
C LEU A 853 19.20 -15.78 -7.90
N LEU A 854 19.73 -14.63 -7.48
CA LEU A 854 19.02 -13.69 -6.62
C LEU A 854 17.80 -13.11 -7.34
N ALA A 855 17.93 -12.67 -8.60
CA ALA A 855 16.82 -12.18 -9.41
C ALA A 855 15.72 -13.24 -9.55
N ASP A 856 16.07 -14.50 -9.85
CA ASP A 856 15.12 -15.61 -9.96
C ASP A 856 14.40 -15.87 -8.63
N ARG A 857 15.11 -15.78 -7.49
CA ARG A 857 14.49 -15.96 -6.17
C ARG A 857 13.59 -14.79 -5.80
N VAL A 858 13.99 -13.55 -6.10
CA VAL A 858 13.14 -12.37 -5.90
C VAL A 858 11.87 -12.47 -6.76
N ALA A 859 12.02 -12.82 -8.03
CA ALA A 859 10.91 -13.05 -8.96
C ALA A 859 9.95 -14.12 -8.43
N ALA A 860 10.47 -15.26 -7.95
CA ALA A 860 9.67 -16.33 -7.39
C ALA A 860 8.94 -15.94 -6.08
N VAL A 861 9.60 -15.16 -5.21
CA VAL A 861 9.02 -14.71 -3.94
C VAL A 861 7.88 -13.72 -4.17
N LEU A 862 8.11 -12.76 -5.07
CA LEU A 862 7.19 -11.68 -5.39
C LEU A 862 6.18 -12.04 -6.49
N ARG A 863 6.28 -13.26 -7.03
CA ARG A 863 5.46 -13.78 -8.15
C ARG A 863 5.50 -12.87 -9.38
N LEU A 864 6.70 -12.39 -9.70
CA LEU A 864 6.96 -11.58 -10.88
C LEU A 864 7.55 -12.46 -11.97
N ASP A 865 7.21 -12.17 -13.23
CA ASP A 865 7.76 -12.90 -14.38
C ASP A 865 9.27 -12.64 -14.54
N GLN A 866 9.74 -11.45 -14.19
CA GLN A 866 11.12 -11.02 -14.37
C GLN A 866 11.50 -9.90 -13.38
N VAL A 867 12.76 -9.90 -12.94
CA VAL A 867 13.36 -8.91 -12.03
C VAL A 867 14.75 -8.52 -12.53
N GLY A 868 15.01 -7.22 -12.67
CA GLY A 868 16.31 -6.66 -13.07
C GLY A 868 17.24 -6.42 -11.88
N VAL A 869 18.54 -6.23 -12.15
CA VAL A 869 19.56 -6.11 -11.07
C VAL A 869 19.39 -4.86 -10.20
N ASN A 870 18.77 -3.82 -10.74
CA ASN A 870 18.57 -2.53 -10.06
C ASN A 870 17.17 -2.40 -9.46
N ASP A 871 16.30 -3.40 -9.64
CA ASP A 871 14.96 -3.34 -9.08
C ASP A 871 15.04 -3.41 -7.55
N ASN A 872 14.34 -2.47 -6.90
CA ASN A 872 14.29 -2.43 -5.44
C ASN A 872 13.23 -3.41 -4.94
N PHE A 873 13.66 -4.39 -4.15
CA PHE A 873 12.85 -5.44 -3.56
C PHE A 873 11.56 -4.93 -2.90
N PHE A 874 11.62 -3.83 -2.14
CA PHE A 874 10.45 -3.28 -1.45
C PHE A 874 9.57 -2.44 -2.37
N GLU A 875 10.16 -1.78 -3.37
CA GLU A 875 9.38 -1.12 -4.43
C GLU A 875 8.64 -2.13 -5.31
N LEU A 876 9.21 -3.34 -5.46
CA LEU A 876 8.59 -4.49 -6.12
C LEU A 876 7.45 -5.14 -5.32
N GLY A 877 7.07 -4.58 -4.18
CA GLY A 877 6.04 -5.15 -3.29
C GLY A 877 6.60 -6.14 -2.26
N GLY A 878 7.92 -6.23 -2.15
CA GLY A 878 8.59 -6.92 -1.06
C GLY A 878 8.24 -6.32 0.30
N ASP A 879 8.15 -7.18 1.31
CA ASP A 879 7.99 -6.80 2.70
C ASP A 879 8.91 -7.68 3.57
N SER A 880 8.85 -7.52 4.90
CA SER A 880 9.67 -8.31 5.84
C SER A 880 9.46 -9.82 5.69
N LEU A 881 8.27 -10.26 5.33
CA LEU A 881 7.96 -11.67 5.15
C LEU A 881 8.47 -12.18 3.80
N HIS A 882 8.34 -11.39 2.74
CA HIS A 882 8.98 -11.69 1.47
C HIS A 882 10.50 -11.76 1.64
N ALA A 883 11.11 -10.83 2.37
CA ALA A 883 12.55 -10.82 2.63
C ALA A 883 12.97 -12.12 3.34
N LEU A 884 12.16 -12.60 4.28
CA LEU A 884 12.41 -13.87 4.96
C LEU A 884 12.33 -15.06 3.99
N LYS A 885 11.27 -15.12 3.18
CA LYS A 885 11.09 -16.18 2.17
C LYS A 885 12.20 -16.17 1.13
N LEU A 886 12.66 -14.99 0.74
CA LEU A 886 13.81 -14.79 -0.14
C LEU A 886 15.07 -15.39 0.49
N VAL A 887 15.39 -15.03 1.72
CA VAL A 887 16.58 -15.55 2.41
C VAL A 887 16.50 -17.07 2.57
N ALA A 888 15.33 -17.63 2.90
CA ALA A 888 15.13 -19.07 2.98
C ALA A 888 15.39 -19.78 1.64
N LEU A 889 14.84 -19.25 0.54
CA LEU A 889 15.01 -19.80 -0.82
C LEU A 889 16.42 -19.62 -1.38
N VAL A 890 17.09 -18.53 -1.01
CA VAL A 890 18.48 -18.27 -1.42
C VAL A 890 19.45 -19.20 -0.67
N ARG A 891 19.16 -19.50 0.60
CA ARG A 891 19.91 -20.48 1.40
C ARG A 891 19.83 -21.90 0.86
N THR A 892 18.65 -22.35 0.44
CA THR A 892 18.50 -23.68 -0.18
C THR A 892 19.23 -23.77 -1.51
N ALA A 893 19.51 -22.63 -2.16
CA ALA A 893 20.27 -22.54 -3.39
C ALA A 893 21.79 -22.34 -3.18
N GLY A 894 22.28 -22.46 -1.94
CA GLY A 894 23.72 -22.52 -1.63
C GLY A 894 24.36 -21.19 -1.19
N ILE A 895 23.60 -20.11 -1.06
CA ILE A 895 24.08 -18.83 -0.50
C ILE A 895 23.61 -18.73 0.95
N THR A 896 24.50 -19.03 1.89
CA THR A 896 24.18 -19.10 3.33
C THR A 896 24.48 -17.81 4.09
N GLU A 897 25.19 -16.90 3.45
CA GLU A 897 25.71 -15.67 4.01
C GLU A 897 24.65 -14.58 4.17
N LEU A 898 23.58 -14.62 3.36
CA LEU A 898 22.48 -13.67 3.42
C LEU A 898 21.60 -13.85 4.66
N THR A 899 21.25 -12.71 5.26
CA THR A 899 20.34 -12.55 6.38
C THR A 899 19.13 -11.69 5.98
N GLY A 900 18.06 -11.72 6.79
CA GLY A 900 16.90 -10.85 6.57
C GLY A 900 17.29 -9.37 6.57
N GLN A 901 18.22 -8.97 7.44
CA GLN A 901 18.75 -7.62 7.54
C GLN A 901 19.48 -7.16 6.27
N ASP A 902 20.18 -8.06 5.59
CA ASP A 902 20.85 -7.72 4.34
C ASP A 902 19.84 -7.31 3.26
N VAL A 903 18.65 -7.90 3.21
CA VAL A 903 17.58 -7.50 2.28
C VAL A 903 17.08 -6.09 2.58
N PHE A 904 16.96 -5.72 3.85
CA PHE A 904 16.56 -4.36 4.26
C PHE A 904 17.62 -3.30 3.96
N THR A 905 18.89 -3.68 4.08
CA THR A 905 20.04 -2.80 3.90
C THR A 905 20.40 -2.66 2.42
N HIS A 906 20.43 -3.78 1.71
CA HIS A 906 20.80 -3.92 0.31
C HIS A 906 19.54 -4.25 -0.49
N GLN A 907 18.82 -3.20 -0.89
CA GLN A 907 17.44 -3.35 -1.37
C GLN A 907 17.35 -3.78 -2.83
N THR A 908 18.46 -3.87 -3.57
CA THR A 908 18.49 -4.29 -4.98
C THR A 908 19.25 -5.60 -5.15
N VAL A 909 18.95 -6.34 -6.21
CA VAL A 909 19.65 -7.60 -6.54
C VAL A 909 21.16 -7.38 -6.67
N ALA A 910 21.59 -6.28 -7.31
CA ALA A 910 23.01 -5.91 -7.41
C ALA A 910 23.65 -5.68 -6.04
N ALA A 911 22.98 -4.91 -5.17
CA ALA A 911 23.50 -4.62 -3.83
C ALA A 911 23.57 -5.89 -2.96
N LEU A 912 22.60 -6.80 -3.10
CA LEU A 912 22.60 -8.10 -2.41
C LEU A 912 23.75 -8.99 -2.90
N ALA A 913 23.99 -9.03 -4.21
CA ALA A 913 25.10 -9.78 -4.77
C ALA A 913 26.45 -9.25 -4.26
N ASP A 914 26.62 -7.93 -4.13
CA ASP A 914 27.80 -7.31 -3.54
C ASP A 914 27.97 -7.64 -2.05
N ALA A 915 26.87 -7.68 -1.29
CA ALA A 915 26.89 -8.08 0.12
C ALA A 915 27.32 -9.55 0.31
N VAL A 916 26.84 -10.44 -0.57
CA VAL A 916 27.28 -11.85 -0.61
C VAL A 916 28.77 -11.94 -0.92
N ARG A 917 29.25 -11.22 -1.95
CA ARG A 917 30.66 -11.22 -2.35
C ARG A 917 31.56 -10.73 -1.21
N THR A 918 31.20 -9.60 -0.59
CA THR A 918 31.95 -9.01 0.53
C THR A 918 32.00 -9.93 1.75
N SER A 919 30.91 -10.66 2.01
CA SER A 919 30.85 -11.62 3.11
C SER A 919 31.69 -12.87 2.87
N ARG A 920 31.86 -13.27 1.60
CA ARG A 920 32.75 -14.37 1.20
C ARG A 920 34.23 -13.99 1.26
N GLU A 921 34.58 -12.74 0.93
CA GLU A 921 35.95 -12.23 1.00
C GLU A 921 36.46 -12.04 2.45
N LYS A 922 35.55 -11.90 3.42
CA LYS A 922 35.88 -11.76 4.85
C LYS A 922 36.00 -13.09 5.61
N ARG A 923 35.61 -14.21 5.02
CA ARG A 923 35.78 -15.57 5.56
C ARG A 923 36.99 -16.23 4.91
#